data_AF-A0A4Q3SCT9-F1
#
_entry.id   AF-A0A4Q3SCT9-F1
#
_cell.length_a   1.000
_cell.length_b   1.000
_cell.length_c   1.000
_cell.angle_alpha   90.00
_cell.angle_beta   90.00
_cell.angle_gamma   90.00
#
_symmetry.space_group_name_H-M   'P 1'
#
loop_
_entity.id
_entity.type
_entity.pdbx_description
1 polymer ?
#
loop_
_entity_poly.entity_id
_entity_poly.type
_entity_poly.pdbx_seq_one_letter_code
_entity_poly.pdbx_strand_id
1 'polypeptide(L)'
;MISASYPYAPLVVHEIAAAAGIISAPPQFFFVPDDPALGEYRALFANTVCMLENRDPTVDDDTDNSKSTGKVINKMLEDNDHHVDQELVLKARLLDMLIADFDRHADQWKWGTGDTGKGKLYYPIPRDRDQAFFKSDGLLVSYLSRRRMPFLEGFNHNIHNIKTMNSVAKDFDRIFLNNLEEHVWRKVIAEFQANITDDVIDHAVTKLPEPIATMNAATIAEKLKSRRDQLMKEGMKYYRFLANTVAVTGSNKKELFLIKPDSAGIKLEVFKKNEESDSATVMYERVFNIKDTRELRLFALNGDDKIVVDPAVKSKIKLRVIGGKGNDTFDLRGNMRKLLYDLSYEKNHFANTVKTNSEVSSNPSVNEYDPSWYQYNRVQYPRINIGYNQEDGLLAGLGFLLQTHSFRNDPYATQQKFTTLFAPANNAYKLQYNGVFNKVISKNDILVNAEMVNPTLNNFFGLGNTTKLDTDLPLRYYRVRYKYFEADVLFRKRINSIIDLSVGPTMFHYWSNYADNKGRILDNIATVNEDSTGLYGKKTYIGGKANLNITYINNPINPTRGITWYTSFSSLAGVTDGTRAHNRITSDMTVYAAVSEPSRVSAVFKLGGGHIFNESFRYFQAMNLGANNFLRGFRKNRFSGRSMVYAGSELRVKLFDSKSYIFPGKVGLLGFLESGRVWVDNENSKKWHSSYGGGIYYIPYDLIMISATMGFSGEENLFNFTLGTKFNLTF
;
A
#
# COMPACT_ATOMS: atom_id res chain seq x y z
N MET A 1 4.77 10.91 -20.79
CA MET A 1 5.03 9.77 -21.69
C MET A 1 6.45 9.32 -21.39
N ILE A 2 6.65 8.09 -20.91
CA ILE A 2 7.99 7.55 -20.71
C ILE A 2 8.28 6.73 -21.97
N SER A 3 9.26 7.14 -22.78
CA SER A 3 9.77 6.30 -23.87
C SER A 3 10.87 5.43 -23.27
N ALA A 4 10.53 4.17 -22.99
CA ALA A 4 11.42 3.22 -22.32
C ALA A 4 11.27 1.77 -22.80
N SER A 5 10.31 1.49 -23.68
CA SER A 5 10.17 0.20 -24.36
C SER A 5 11.17 0.06 -25.50
N TYR A 6 11.48 -1.19 -25.87
CA TYR A 6 12.36 -1.51 -26.99
C TYR A 6 11.58 -2.30 -28.04
N PRO A 7 10.98 -1.64 -29.06
CA PRO A 7 10.00 -2.27 -29.95
C PRO A 7 10.49 -3.51 -30.70
N TYR A 8 11.80 -3.59 -31.00
CA TYR A 8 12.40 -4.70 -31.75
C TYR A 8 12.90 -5.86 -30.86
N ALA A 9 12.67 -5.80 -29.55
CA ALA A 9 13.12 -6.84 -28.61
C ALA A 9 12.57 -8.23 -28.95
N PRO A 10 11.30 -8.40 -29.40
CA PRO A 10 10.75 -9.71 -29.71
C PRO A 10 11.60 -10.54 -30.70
N LEU A 11 12.27 -9.91 -31.68
CA LEU A 11 13.14 -10.59 -32.65
C LEU A 11 14.31 -11.30 -31.96
N VAL A 12 14.96 -10.62 -31.02
CA VAL A 12 16.09 -11.18 -30.25
C VAL A 12 15.59 -12.22 -29.25
N VAL A 13 14.46 -11.94 -28.59
CA VAL A 13 13.87 -12.83 -27.58
C VAL A 13 13.47 -14.17 -28.19
N HIS A 14 12.95 -14.20 -29.41
CA HIS A 14 12.56 -15.42 -30.11
C HIS A 14 13.73 -16.40 -30.30
N GLU A 15 14.88 -15.91 -30.77
CA GLU A 15 16.08 -16.73 -30.97
C GLU A 15 16.60 -17.34 -29.66
N ILE A 16 16.60 -16.54 -28.58
CA ILE A 16 17.03 -17.00 -27.24
C ILE A 16 16.00 -18.00 -26.69
N ALA A 17 14.70 -17.77 -26.90
CA ALA A 17 13.65 -18.69 -26.48
C ALA A 17 13.80 -20.05 -27.17
N ALA A 18 14.05 -20.06 -28.48
CA ALA A 18 14.28 -21.28 -29.24
C ALA A 18 15.48 -22.08 -28.71
N ALA A 19 16.61 -21.42 -28.43
CA ALA A 19 17.78 -22.07 -27.83
C ALA A 19 17.51 -22.64 -26.42
N ALA A 20 16.63 -22.01 -25.65
CA ALA A 20 16.19 -22.51 -24.35
C ALA A 20 15.10 -23.60 -24.41
N GLY A 21 14.62 -23.96 -25.60
CA GLY A 21 13.50 -24.90 -25.79
C GLY A 21 12.15 -24.34 -25.33
N ILE A 22 11.98 -23.02 -25.39
CA ILE A 22 10.74 -22.33 -25.02
C ILE A 22 9.94 -22.02 -26.29
N ILE A 23 8.71 -22.49 -26.33
CA ILE A 23 7.79 -22.25 -27.46
C ILE A 23 7.39 -20.78 -27.46
N SER A 24 7.57 -20.12 -28.60
CA SER A 24 7.16 -18.73 -28.83
C SER A 24 6.77 -18.53 -30.29
N ALA A 25 5.90 -17.56 -30.57
CA ALA A 25 5.59 -17.20 -31.95
C ALA A 25 6.77 -16.43 -32.57
N PRO A 26 7.18 -16.75 -33.80
CA PRO A 26 8.19 -15.96 -34.52
C PRO A 26 7.60 -14.59 -34.88
N PRO A 27 8.18 -13.47 -34.40
CA PRO A 27 7.69 -12.15 -34.74
C PRO A 27 8.25 -11.69 -36.08
N GLN A 28 7.42 -11.02 -36.87
CA GLN A 28 7.81 -10.43 -38.16
C GLN A 28 7.35 -8.97 -38.23
N PHE A 29 8.23 -8.09 -38.70
CA PHE A 29 7.91 -6.67 -38.89
C PHE A 29 7.54 -6.39 -40.34
N PHE A 30 6.40 -5.71 -40.53
CA PHE A 30 5.90 -5.28 -41.83
C PHE A 30 5.67 -3.77 -41.82
N PHE A 31 6.01 -3.10 -42.91
CA PHE A 31 5.49 -1.77 -43.17
C PHE A 31 4.12 -1.90 -43.81
N VAL A 32 3.08 -1.37 -43.16
CA VAL A 32 1.73 -1.37 -43.69
C VAL A 32 1.53 -0.08 -44.48
N PRO A 33 1.44 -0.13 -45.82
CA PRO A 33 1.18 1.07 -46.62
C PRO A 33 -0.22 1.59 -46.35
N ASP A 34 -0.50 2.79 -46.83
CA ASP A 34 -1.84 3.35 -46.78
C ASP A 34 -2.81 2.62 -47.74
N ASP A 35 -3.39 1.51 -47.25
CA ASP A 35 -4.23 0.60 -48.03
C ASP A 35 -5.73 0.79 -47.70
N PRO A 36 -6.56 1.17 -48.69
CA PRO A 36 -8.02 1.23 -48.53
C PRO A 36 -8.68 -0.07 -48.07
N ALA A 37 -8.08 -1.24 -48.32
CA ALA A 37 -8.62 -2.54 -47.92
C ALA A 37 -8.75 -2.70 -46.40
N LEU A 38 -8.02 -1.90 -45.60
CA LEU A 38 -8.09 -1.90 -44.15
C LEU A 38 -9.37 -1.22 -43.59
N GLY A 39 -10.18 -0.57 -44.43
CA GLY A 39 -11.46 0.00 -44.04
C GLY A 39 -11.36 0.94 -42.83
N GLU A 40 -12.14 0.66 -41.78
CA GLU A 40 -12.13 1.44 -40.53
C GLU A 40 -10.78 1.43 -39.79
N TYR A 41 -9.97 0.38 -39.97
CA TYR A 41 -8.67 0.24 -39.34
C TYR A 41 -7.55 0.99 -40.06
N ARG A 42 -7.81 1.52 -41.26
CA ARG A 42 -6.84 2.29 -42.04
C ARG A 42 -6.24 3.44 -41.25
N ALA A 43 -7.05 4.14 -40.44
CA ALA A 43 -6.59 5.25 -39.59
C ALA A 43 -5.60 4.82 -38.49
N LEU A 44 -5.55 3.53 -38.14
CA LEU A 44 -4.63 2.99 -37.13
C LEU A 44 -3.33 2.45 -37.73
N PHE A 45 -3.40 1.86 -38.93
CA PHE A 45 -2.28 1.09 -39.50
C PHE A 45 -1.61 1.73 -40.71
N ALA A 46 -2.27 2.66 -41.41
CA ALA A 46 -1.69 3.29 -42.59
C ALA A 46 -0.32 3.93 -42.30
N ASN A 47 0.64 3.69 -43.19
CA ASN A 47 2.02 4.21 -43.11
C ASN A 47 2.72 3.89 -41.78
N THR A 48 2.41 2.74 -41.17
CA THR A 48 2.92 2.36 -39.85
C THR A 48 3.66 1.02 -39.91
N VAL A 49 4.75 0.91 -39.15
CA VAL A 49 5.45 -0.37 -38.95
C VAL A 49 4.69 -1.18 -37.91
N CYS A 50 4.29 -2.39 -38.30
CA CYS A 50 3.52 -3.31 -37.47
C CYS A 50 4.31 -4.60 -37.24
N MET A 51 4.12 -5.20 -36.08
CA MET A 51 4.60 -6.55 -35.78
C MET A 51 3.46 -7.54 -35.96
N LEU A 52 3.71 -8.62 -36.69
CA LEU A 52 2.80 -9.74 -36.88
C LEU A 52 3.40 -10.97 -36.20
N GLU A 53 2.59 -11.65 -35.40
CA GLU A 53 2.95 -12.90 -34.73
C GLU A 53 1.73 -13.83 -34.68
N ASN A 54 1.96 -15.14 -34.63
CA ASN A 54 0.88 -16.09 -34.38
C ASN A 54 0.34 -15.85 -32.96
N ARG A 55 -0.98 -15.63 -32.84
CA ARG A 55 -1.64 -15.36 -31.57
C ARG A 55 -1.63 -16.55 -30.62
N ASP A 56 -1.69 -17.77 -31.16
CA ASP A 56 -1.88 -19.01 -30.43
C ASP A 56 -0.90 -20.09 -30.92
N PRO A 57 0.43 -19.88 -30.77
CA PRO A 57 1.42 -20.82 -31.26
C PRO A 57 1.41 -22.08 -30.38
N THR A 58 1.23 -23.25 -30.98
CA THR A 58 1.34 -24.55 -30.30
C THR A 58 2.36 -25.42 -31.03
N VAL A 59 2.78 -26.54 -30.42
CA VAL A 59 3.73 -27.47 -31.06
C VAL A 59 3.15 -28.09 -32.34
N ASP A 60 1.83 -28.24 -32.40
CA ASP A 60 1.06 -28.89 -33.46
C ASP A 60 0.31 -27.91 -34.38
N ASP A 61 0.49 -26.59 -34.18
CA ASP A 61 -0.27 -25.51 -34.84
C ASP A 61 -1.81 -25.61 -34.71
N ASP A 62 -2.32 -26.44 -33.79
CA ASP A 62 -3.73 -26.53 -33.46
C ASP A 62 -4.13 -25.44 -32.44
N THR A 63 -4.66 -24.33 -32.95
CA THR A 63 -5.06 -23.17 -32.15
C THR A 63 -6.14 -23.48 -31.11
N ASP A 64 -6.94 -24.54 -31.30
CA ASP A 64 -7.97 -24.95 -30.33
C ASP A 64 -7.36 -25.52 -29.04
N ASN A 65 -6.09 -25.93 -29.08
CA ASN A 65 -5.35 -26.47 -27.94
C ASN A 65 -4.73 -25.40 -27.03
N SER A 66 -4.77 -24.12 -27.41
CA SER A 66 -4.29 -22.99 -26.60
C SER A 66 -5.31 -22.57 -25.52
N LYS A 67 -4.90 -22.57 -24.25
CA LYS A 67 -5.73 -22.13 -23.10
C LYS A 67 -5.17 -20.87 -22.46
N SER A 68 -6.05 -20.03 -21.93
CA SER A 68 -5.68 -18.89 -21.06
C SER A 68 -5.28 -19.39 -19.66
N THR A 69 -4.43 -18.65 -18.96
CA THR A 69 -4.01 -18.96 -17.58
C THR A 69 -5.18 -19.18 -16.62
N GLY A 70 -6.22 -18.33 -16.66
CA GLY A 70 -7.41 -18.51 -15.82
C GLY A 70 -8.13 -19.84 -16.07
N LYS A 71 -8.18 -20.31 -17.32
CA LYS A 71 -8.76 -21.61 -17.69
C LYS A 71 -7.91 -22.77 -17.19
N VAL A 72 -6.58 -22.67 -17.24
CA VAL A 72 -5.67 -23.68 -16.68
C VAL A 72 -5.83 -23.79 -15.16
N ILE A 73 -5.84 -22.65 -14.45
CA ILE A 73 -6.08 -22.61 -13.00
C ILE A 73 -7.42 -23.27 -12.67
N ASN A 74 -8.52 -22.88 -13.34
CA ASN A 74 -9.83 -23.47 -13.10
C ASN A 74 -9.82 -24.98 -13.35
N LYS A 75 -9.19 -25.45 -14.42
CA LYS A 75 -9.09 -26.89 -14.70
C LYS A 75 -8.31 -27.65 -13.63
N MET A 76 -7.19 -27.12 -13.16
CA MET A 76 -6.43 -27.71 -12.04
C MET A 76 -7.23 -27.73 -10.73
N LEU A 77 -8.07 -26.72 -10.50
CA LEU A 77 -8.95 -26.68 -9.33
C LEU A 77 -10.17 -27.60 -9.49
N GLU A 78 -10.68 -27.81 -10.70
CA GLU A 78 -11.81 -28.73 -10.97
C GLU A 78 -11.40 -30.20 -10.86
N ASP A 79 -10.18 -30.54 -11.31
CA ASP A 79 -9.74 -31.93 -11.45
C ASP A 79 -8.25 -32.11 -11.10
N ASN A 80 -7.98 -33.11 -10.24
CA ASN A 80 -6.63 -33.48 -9.80
C ASN A 80 -5.81 -34.29 -10.82
N ASP A 81 -6.33 -34.58 -12.01
CA ASP A 81 -5.57 -35.18 -13.13
C ASP A 81 -4.93 -34.14 -14.09
N HIS A 82 -5.08 -32.84 -13.78
CA HIS A 82 -4.53 -31.74 -14.58
C HIS A 82 -3.28 -31.13 -13.92
N HIS A 83 -2.18 -31.05 -14.66
CA HIS A 83 -0.89 -30.57 -14.14
C HIS A 83 -0.19 -29.62 -15.10
N VAL A 84 0.75 -28.84 -14.56
CA VAL A 84 1.60 -27.92 -15.33
C VAL A 84 3.03 -28.42 -15.30
N ASP A 85 3.72 -28.33 -16.44
CA ASP A 85 5.17 -28.53 -16.51
C ASP A 85 5.90 -27.34 -15.86
N GLN A 86 6.16 -27.45 -14.56
CA GLN A 86 6.79 -26.38 -13.79
C GLN A 86 8.25 -26.14 -14.19
N GLU A 87 8.96 -27.13 -14.73
CA GLU A 87 10.35 -26.94 -15.20
C GLU A 87 10.39 -26.07 -16.45
N LEU A 88 9.46 -26.28 -17.40
CA LEU A 88 9.30 -25.39 -18.55
C LEU A 88 8.85 -23.98 -18.13
N VAL A 89 7.98 -23.86 -17.12
CA VAL A 89 7.63 -22.55 -16.54
C VAL A 89 8.88 -21.89 -15.99
N LEU A 90 9.71 -22.60 -15.24
CA LEU A 90 10.96 -22.05 -14.70
C LEU A 90 11.89 -21.56 -15.82
N LYS A 91 12.08 -22.34 -16.89
CA LYS A 91 12.88 -21.91 -18.07
C LYS A 91 12.34 -20.62 -18.67
N ALA A 92 11.02 -20.53 -18.90
CA ALA A 92 10.39 -19.32 -19.40
C ALA A 92 10.59 -18.12 -18.47
N ARG A 93 10.43 -18.31 -17.16
CA ARG A 93 10.68 -17.25 -16.16
C ARG A 93 12.14 -16.83 -16.12
N LEU A 94 13.10 -17.73 -16.30
CA LEU A 94 14.52 -17.39 -16.39
C LEU A 94 14.84 -16.54 -17.62
N LEU A 95 14.19 -16.82 -18.76
CA LEU A 95 14.26 -15.95 -19.94
C LEU A 95 13.72 -14.55 -19.62
N ASP A 96 12.58 -14.45 -18.95
CA ASP A 96 11.97 -13.17 -18.58
C ASP A 96 12.90 -12.36 -17.66
N MET A 97 13.57 -13.05 -16.73
CA MET A 97 14.60 -12.45 -15.86
C MET A 97 15.85 -12.04 -16.65
N LEU A 98 16.28 -12.83 -17.62
CA LEU A 98 17.44 -12.52 -18.48
C LEU A 98 17.20 -11.23 -19.29
N ILE A 99 16.02 -11.07 -19.88
CA ILE A 99 15.69 -9.93 -20.77
C ILE A 99 15.12 -8.71 -20.04
N ALA A 100 14.98 -8.80 -18.70
CA ALA A 100 14.37 -7.77 -17.84
C ALA A 100 12.93 -7.40 -18.19
N ASP A 101 12.15 -8.40 -18.63
CA ASP A 101 10.72 -8.24 -18.91
C ASP A 101 9.93 -8.29 -17.59
N PHE A 102 9.52 -7.11 -17.12
CA PHE A 102 8.93 -6.95 -15.78
C PHE A 102 7.41 -7.15 -15.74
N ASP A 103 6.71 -7.06 -16.89
CA ASP A 103 5.24 -6.98 -16.94
C ASP A 103 4.56 -8.33 -17.20
N ARG A 104 5.04 -9.37 -16.51
CA ARG A 104 4.61 -10.75 -16.76
C ARG A 104 3.37 -11.12 -15.94
N HIS A 105 2.22 -10.56 -16.30
CA HIS A 105 0.92 -10.91 -15.71
C HIS A 105 0.27 -12.13 -16.41
N ALA A 106 -0.84 -12.65 -15.85
CA ALA A 106 -1.44 -13.92 -16.29
C ALA A 106 -1.90 -13.95 -17.77
N ASP A 107 -2.26 -12.81 -18.37
CA ASP A 107 -2.73 -12.73 -19.77
C ASP A 107 -1.59 -12.80 -20.79
N GLN A 108 -0.35 -12.56 -20.33
CA GLN A 108 0.89 -12.65 -21.10
C GLN A 108 1.31 -14.11 -21.38
N TRP A 109 0.46 -15.07 -21.06
CA TRP A 109 0.72 -16.50 -21.20
C TRP A 109 -0.44 -17.18 -21.91
N LYS A 110 -0.09 -18.07 -22.82
CA LYS A 110 -0.95 -19.19 -23.24
C LYS A 110 -0.36 -20.48 -22.75
N TRP A 111 -1.17 -21.52 -22.88
CA TRP A 111 -0.85 -22.85 -22.42
C TRP A 111 -1.26 -23.84 -23.49
N GLY A 112 -0.30 -24.59 -24.01
CA GLY A 112 -0.60 -25.73 -24.85
C GLY A 112 -0.86 -26.95 -23.98
N THR A 113 -1.45 -27.98 -24.56
CA THR A 113 -1.88 -29.18 -23.84
C THR A 113 -1.25 -30.44 -24.43
N GLY A 114 -0.67 -31.28 -23.59
CA GLY A 114 -0.38 -32.69 -23.87
C GLY A 114 -1.38 -33.59 -23.14
N ASP A 115 -1.76 -34.71 -23.76
CA ASP A 115 -2.62 -35.71 -23.12
C ASP A 115 -1.79 -36.63 -22.21
N THR A 116 -2.30 -36.92 -21.01
CA THR A 116 -1.68 -37.86 -20.06
C THR A 116 -2.41 -39.20 -19.97
N GLY A 117 -3.47 -39.38 -20.76
CA GLY A 117 -4.37 -40.54 -20.76
C GLY A 117 -5.50 -40.46 -19.71
N LYS A 118 -5.36 -39.62 -18.69
CA LYS A 118 -6.41 -39.35 -17.68
C LYS A 118 -6.77 -37.88 -17.57
N GLY A 119 -5.79 -37.00 -17.76
CA GLY A 119 -5.99 -35.55 -17.75
C GLY A 119 -5.08 -34.86 -18.76
N LYS A 120 -4.53 -33.71 -18.37
CA LYS A 120 -3.76 -32.86 -19.27
C LYS A 120 -2.51 -32.35 -18.59
N LEU A 121 -1.40 -32.36 -19.33
CA LEU A 121 -0.17 -31.66 -18.97
C LEU A 121 -0.14 -30.34 -19.75
N TYR A 122 -0.13 -29.21 -19.03
CA TYR A 122 -0.05 -27.88 -19.63
C TYR A 122 1.40 -27.42 -19.68
N TYR A 123 1.84 -26.96 -20.86
CA TYR A 123 3.15 -26.32 -21.03
C TYR A 123 2.99 -24.83 -21.33
N PRO A 124 3.87 -23.97 -20.82
CA PRO A 124 3.73 -22.53 -20.96
C PRO A 124 4.15 -22.05 -22.35
N ILE A 125 3.41 -21.06 -22.86
CA ILE A 125 3.71 -20.33 -24.08
C ILE A 125 3.70 -18.83 -23.72
N PRO A 126 4.86 -18.24 -23.38
CA PRO A 126 4.93 -16.82 -23.10
C PRO A 126 4.68 -16.01 -24.37
N ARG A 127 3.87 -14.97 -24.26
CA ARG A 127 3.55 -14.02 -25.34
C ARG A 127 3.85 -12.59 -24.92
N ASP A 128 3.68 -11.67 -25.87
CA ASP A 128 3.68 -10.21 -25.69
C ASP A 128 4.91 -9.73 -24.90
N ARG A 129 5.98 -9.50 -25.67
CA ARG A 129 7.34 -9.19 -25.21
C ARG A 129 7.65 -7.70 -25.33
N ASP A 130 6.63 -6.85 -25.20
CA ASP A 130 6.71 -5.40 -25.41
C ASP A 130 7.56 -4.65 -24.36
N GLN A 131 7.68 -5.22 -23.15
CA GLN A 131 8.52 -4.71 -22.05
C GLN A 131 9.91 -5.36 -21.97
N ALA A 132 10.26 -6.25 -22.89
CA ALA A 132 11.63 -6.78 -22.96
C ALA A 132 12.64 -5.66 -23.24
N PHE A 133 13.81 -5.75 -22.60
CA PHE A 133 14.85 -4.71 -22.63
C PHE A 133 14.41 -3.32 -22.13
N PHE A 134 13.34 -3.22 -21.33
CA PHE A 134 12.86 -1.96 -20.76
C PHE A 134 14.01 -1.18 -20.13
N LYS A 135 14.23 0.08 -20.50
CA LYS A 135 15.29 0.91 -19.93
C LYS A 135 14.82 2.33 -19.69
N SER A 136 15.06 2.84 -18.49
CA SER A 136 14.86 4.25 -18.17
C SER A 136 16.09 4.83 -17.45
N ASP A 137 16.58 5.96 -17.94
CA ASP A 137 17.80 6.64 -17.50
C ASP A 137 17.56 8.00 -16.81
N GLY A 138 16.31 8.47 -16.76
CA GLY A 138 15.95 9.73 -16.10
C GLY A 138 16.11 9.67 -14.58
N LEU A 139 16.63 10.75 -13.96
CA LEU A 139 16.82 10.85 -12.49
C LEU A 139 15.52 10.58 -11.71
N LEU A 140 14.38 11.07 -12.20
CA LEU A 140 13.08 10.83 -11.57
C LEU A 140 12.69 9.35 -11.63
N VAL A 141 12.84 8.70 -12.78
CA VAL A 141 12.52 7.27 -12.91
C VAL A 141 13.50 6.42 -12.12
N SER A 142 14.78 6.78 -12.06
CA SER A 142 15.75 6.12 -11.19
C SER A 142 15.40 6.26 -9.70
N TYR A 143 14.91 7.42 -9.26
CA TYR A 143 14.42 7.60 -7.90
C TYR A 143 13.16 6.77 -7.64
N LEU A 144 12.19 6.81 -8.57
CA LEU A 144 10.96 6.04 -8.48
C LEU A 144 11.23 4.53 -8.50
N SER A 145 12.10 4.04 -9.37
CA SER A 145 12.44 2.62 -9.45
C SER A 145 13.13 2.15 -8.18
N ARG A 146 14.08 2.91 -7.62
CA ARG A 146 14.74 2.47 -6.37
C ARG A 146 13.84 2.51 -5.13
N ARG A 147 12.72 3.25 -5.15
CA ARG A 147 11.97 3.58 -3.92
C ARG A 147 10.47 3.29 -3.94
N ARG A 148 9.79 3.46 -5.07
CA ARG A 148 8.31 3.45 -5.16
C ARG A 148 7.77 2.43 -6.15
N MET A 149 8.45 2.23 -7.27
CA MET A 149 8.05 1.36 -8.39
C MET A 149 9.25 0.48 -8.83
N PRO A 150 9.73 -0.42 -7.97
CA PRO A 150 10.99 -1.14 -8.21
C PRO A 150 10.99 -2.17 -9.32
N PHE A 151 9.83 -2.42 -9.94
CA PHE A 151 9.75 -3.14 -11.20
C PHE A 151 10.30 -2.31 -12.39
N LEU A 152 10.36 -0.98 -12.28
CA LEU A 152 10.91 -0.08 -13.32
C LEU A 152 12.46 0.02 -13.28
N GLU A 153 13.16 -0.95 -12.71
CA GLU A 153 14.63 -0.95 -12.63
C GLU A 153 15.29 -1.02 -14.02
N GLY A 154 14.69 -1.82 -14.90
CA GLY A 154 15.09 -1.97 -16.30
C GLY A 154 16.32 -2.82 -16.58
N PHE A 155 16.67 -2.87 -17.86
CA PHE A 155 17.67 -3.73 -18.47
C PHE A 155 19.08 -3.18 -18.30
N ASN A 156 19.70 -3.61 -17.21
CA ASN A 156 21.06 -3.28 -16.80
C ASN A 156 21.94 -4.54 -16.76
N HIS A 157 23.26 -4.36 -16.81
CA HIS A 157 24.24 -5.47 -16.68
C HIS A 157 23.99 -6.33 -15.45
N ASN A 158 23.66 -5.70 -14.32
CA ASN A 158 23.38 -6.38 -13.07
C ASN A 158 21.87 -6.44 -12.80
N ILE A 159 21.44 -7.57 -12.24
CA ILE A 159 20.10 -7.73 -11.68
C ILE A 159 20.16 -7.24 -10.22
N HIS A 160 19.76 -6.00 -9.94
CA HIS A 160 19.93 -5.45 -8.58
C HIS A 160 18.94 -6.07 -7.60
N ASN A 161 17.68 -6.20 -8.00
CA ASN A 161 16.65 -6.82 -7.14
C ASN A 161 15.70 -7.75 -7.90
N ILE A 162 16.10 -9.02 -7.95
CA ILE A 162 15.30 -10.09 -8.57
C ILE A 162 13.88 -10.21 -8.01
N LYS A 163 13.64 -9.88 -6.73
CA LYS A 163 12.31 -10.00 -6.13
C LYS A 163 11.37 -8.96 -6.73
N THR A 164 11.80 -7.70 -6.73
CA THR A 164 10.95 -6.61 -7.20
C THR A 164 10.86 -6.52 -8.72
N MET A 165 11.87 -7.00 -9.45
CA MET A 165 11.78 -7.17 -10.90
C MET A 165 10.61 -8.11 -11.26
N ASN A 166 10.38 -9.16 -10.46
CA ASN A 166 9.28 -10.10 -10.62
C ASN A 166 8.00 -9.67 -9.85
N SER A 167 7.77 -8.38 -9.62
CA SER A 167 6.61 -7.92 -8.83
C SER A 167 5.25 -8.22 -9.49
N VAL A 168 5.20 -8.24 -10.83
CA VAL A 168 3.97 -8.56 -11.56
C VAL A 168 3.74 -10.07 -11.54
N ALA A 169 4.78 -10.86 -11.81
CA ALA A 169 4.70 -12.33 -11.89
C ALA A 169 4.62 -13.07 -10.54
N LYS A 170 4.82 -12.39 -9.41
CA LYS A 170 4.95 -13.02 -8.09
C LYS A 170 3.85 -14.03 -7.75
N ASP A 171 2.60 -13.78 -8.17
CA ASP A 171 1.45 -14.65 -7.87
C ASP A 171 1.39 -15.81 -8.87
N PHE A 172 1.63 -15.53 -10.15
CA PHE A 172 1.82 -16.55 -11.19
C PHE A 172 2.90 -17.57 -10.79
N ASP A 173 4.08 -17.08 -10.42
CA ASP A 173 5.21 -17.91 -10.01
C ASP A 173 4.89 -18.71 -8.73
N ARG A 174 4.04 -18.19 -7.84
CA ARG A 174 3.60 -18.91 -6.63
C ARG A 174 2.62 -20.03 -6.89
N ILE A 175 1.90 -19.98 -8.00
CA ILE A 175 0.99 -21.04 -8.43
C ILE A 175 1.79 -22.10 -9.20
N PHE A 176 2.61 -21.67 -10.16
CA PHE A 176 3.22 -22.57 -11.15
C PHE A 176 4.65 -23.01 -10.85
N LEU A 177 5.29 -22.53 -9.77
CA LEU A 177 6.62 -22.97 -9.33
C LEU A 177 6.64 -23.46 -7.87
N ASN A 178 5.48 -23.83 -7.32
CA ASN A 178 5.36 -24.23 -5.93
C ASN A 178 5.84 -25.65 -5.61
N ASN A 179 6.01 -26.53 -6.60
CA ASN A 179 6.38 -27.93 -6.39
C ASN A 179 7.89 -28.16 -6.52
N LEU A 180 8.59 -27.32 -7.31
CA LEU A 180 10.02 -27.49 -7.57
C LEU A 180 10.89 -27.29 -6.32
N GLU A 181 11.82 -28.21 -6.11
CA GLU A 181 12.82 -28.16 -5.04
C GLU A 181 14.08 -27.37 -5.43
N GLU A 182 14.90 -27.04 -4.41
CA GLU A 182 16.12 -26.24 -4.60
C GLU A 182 17.07 -26.86 -5.63
N HIS A 183 17.25 -28.18 -5.59
CA HIS A 183 18.16 -28.88 -6.48
C HIS A 183 17.66 -28.86 -7.93
N VAL A 184 16.34 -28.96 -8.15
CA VAL A 184 15.72 -28.83 -9.48
C VAL A 184 15.92 -27.41 -10.03
N TRP A 185 15.72 -26.38 -9.20
CA TRP A 185 16.01 -25.00 -9.60
C TRP A 185 17.46 -24.82 -10.06
N ARG A 186 18.42 -25.34 -9.30
CA ARG A 186 19.85 -25.27 -9.69
C ARG A 186 20.12 -25.98 -11.00
N LYS A 187 19.57 -27.19 -11.18
CA LYS A 187 19.71 -27.96 -12.42
C LYS A 187 19.15 -27.18 -13.60
N VAL A 188 17.89 -26.72 -13.52
CA VAL A 188 17.23 -25.98 -14.62
C VAL A 188 17.96 -24.67 -14.93
N ILE A 189 18.46 -23.94 -13.93
CA ILE A 189 19.24 -22.72 -14.18
C ILE A 189 20.57 -23.05 -14.88
N ALA A 190 21.27 -24.10 -14.46
CA ALA A 190 22.53 -24.50 -15.08
C ALA A 190 22.32 -24.95 -16.54
N GLU A 191 21.28 -25.73 -16.82
CA GLU A 191 20.88 -26.11 -18.18
C GLU A 191 20.54 -24.88 -19.03
N PHE A 192 19.75 -23.96 -18.48
CA PHE A 192 19.40 -22.73 -19.18
C PHE A 192 20.65 -21.89 -19.52
N GLN A 193 21.57 -21.72 -18.57
CA GLN A 193 22.82 -21.00 -18.82
C GLN A 193 23.71 -21.69 -19.87
N ALA A 194 23.74 -23.03 -19.88
CA ALA A 194 24.52 -23.81 -20.85
C ALA A 194 23.95 -23.71 -22.27
N ASN A 195 22.63 -23.63 -22.42
CA ASN A 195 21.98 -23.51 -23.72
C ASN A 195 22.10 -22.09 -24.33
N ILE A 196 22.19 -21.05 -23.49
CA ILE A 196 22.30 -19.67 -23.95
C ILE A 196 23.78 -19.26 -24.00
N THR A 197 24.52 -19.81 -24.96
CA THR A 197 25.95 -19.50 -25.15
C THR A 197 26.17 -18.07 -25.64
N ASP A 198 27.42 -17.62 -25.64
CA ASP A 198 27.79 -16.32 -26.22
C ASP A 198 27.41 -16.25 -27.70
N ASP A 199 27.66 -17.31 -28.46
CA ASP A 199 27.28 -17.40 -29.88
C ASP A 199 25.77 -17.29 -30.10
N VAL A 200 24.96 -17.91 -29.23
CA VAL A 200 23.49 -17.79 -29.29
C VAL A 200 23.07 -16.33 -29.07
N ILE A 201 23.65 -15.65 -28.08
CA ILE A 201 23.34 -14.25 -27.78
C ILE A 201 23.78 -13.34 -28.93
N ASP A 202 25.01 -13.54 -29.43
CA ASP A 202 25.58 -12.72 -30.49
C ASP A 202 24.81 -12.91 -31.80
N HIS A 203 24.41 -14.15 -32.14
CA HIS A 203 23.52 -14.41 -33.27
C HIS A 203 22.13 -13.77 -33.06
N ALA A 204 21.53 -13.88 -31.88
CA ALA A 204 20.20 -13.34 -31.62
C ALA A 204 20.11 -11.83 -31.87
N VAL A 205 21.13 -11.06 -31.47
CA VAL A 205 21.13 -9.61 -31.69
C VAL A 205 21.31 -9.21 -33.16
N THR A 206 21.79 -10.11 -34.03
CA THR A 206 21.87 -9.85 -35.48
C THR A 206 20.50 -9.82 -36.17
N LYS A 207 19.44 -10.32 -35.51
CA LYS A 207 18.07 -10.23 -36.03
C LYS A 207 17.49 -8.81 -35.95
N LEU A 208 18.14 -7.90 -35.24
CA LEU A 208 17.76 -6.49 -35.24
C LEU A 208 17.99 -5.88 -36.64
N PRO A 209 17.09 -5.00 -37.12
CA PRO A 209 17.32 -4.28 -38.37
C PRO A 209 18.64 -3.49 -38.33
N GLU A 210 19.38 -3.45 -39.44
CA GLU A 210 20.72 -2.86 -39.51
C GLU A 210 20.86 -1.45 -38.86
N PRO A 211 19.93 -0.50 -39.10
CA PRO A 211 20.03 0.81 -38.44
C PRO A 211 19.93 0.71 -36.91
N ILE A 212 19.10 -0.21 -36.41
CA ILE A 212 18.90 -0.44 -34.98
C ILE A 212 20.09 -1.20 -34.39
N ALA A 213 20.56 -2.24 -35.07
CA ALA A 213 21.69 -3.05 -34.64
C ALA A 213 22.95 -2.20 -34.42
N THR A 214 23.23 -1.27 -35.35
CA THR A 214 24.35 -0.33 -35.26
C THR A 214 24.31 0.54 -34.01
N MET A 215 23.11 0.85 -33.49
CA MET A 215 22.97 1.72 -32.32
C MET A 215 23.26 1.02 -31.00
N ASN A 216 22.93 -0.27 -30.86
CA ASN A 216 22.85 -0.89 -29.52
C ASN A 216 22.97 -2.43 -29.47
N ALA A 217 23.14 -3.15 -30.58
CA ALA A 217 23.24 -4.63 -30.57
C ALA A 217 24.36 -5.13 -29.65
N ALA A 218 25.56 -4.53 -29.74
CA ALA A 218 26.71 -4.89 -28.90
C ALA A 218 26.40 -4.71 -27.41
N THR A 219 25.81 -3.57 -27.02
CA THR A 219 25.42 -3.31 -25.63
C THR A 219 24.31 -4.25 -25.14
N ILE A 220 23.38 -4.66 -26.01
CA ILE A 220 22.35 -5.64 -25.65
C ILE A 220 22.99 -7.01 -25.40
N ALA A 221 23.90 -7.45 -26.27
CA ALA A 221 24.63 -8.70 -26.12
C ALA A 221 25.47 -8.72 -24.83
N GLU A 222 26.24 -7.67 -24.54
CA GLU A 222 27.02 -7.54 -23.30
C GLU A 222 26.15 -7.66 -22.05
N LYS A 223 24.99 -6.99 -22.03
CA LYS A 223 24.05 -7.07 -20.91
C LYS A 223 23.42 -8.45 -20.78
N LEU A 224 23.02 -9.09 -21.88
CA LEU A 224 22.48 -10.44 -21.88
C LEU A 224 23.51 -11.42 -21.29
N LYS A 225 24.76 -11.39 -21.75
CA LYS A 225 25.85 -12.24 -21.24
C LYS A 225 26.05 -12.02 -19.73
N SER A 226 26.21 -10.76 -19.32
CA SER A 226 26.36 -10.39 -17.90
C SER A 226 25.20 -10.88 -17.03
N ARG A 227 23.95 -10.75 -17.50
CA ARG A 227 22.76 -11.17 -16.76
C ARG A 227 22.63 -12.69 -16.70
N ARG A 228 22.89 -13.39 -17.81
CA ARG A 228 22.94 -14.86 -17.88
C ARG A 228 23.89 -15.40 -16.82
N ASP A 229 25.09 -14.86 -16.71
CA ASP A 229 26.11 -15.34 -15.77
C ASP A 229 25.69 -15.15 -14.30
N GLN A 230 24.78 -14.21 -14.01
CA GLN A 230 24.23 -13.95 -12.68
C GLN A 230 23.01 -14.83 -12.32
N LEU A 231 22.41 -15.54 -13.28
CA LEU A 231 21.13 -16.23 -13.09
C LEU A 231 21.17 -17.28 -11.98
N MET A 232 22.26 -18.02 -11.81
CA MET A 232 22.38 -18.97 -10.70
C MET A 232 22.21 -18.27 -9.34
N LYS A 233 22.91 -17.15 -9.15
CA LYS A 233 22.85 -16.41 -7.87
C LYS A 233 21.47 -15.80 -7.64
N GLU A 234 20.95 -15.08 -8.63
CA GLU A 234 19.69 -14.32 -8.48
C GLU A 234 18.46 -15.24 -8.58
N GLY A 235 18.48 -16.26 -9.42
CA GLY A 235 17.46 -17.30 -9.48
C GLY A 235 17.31 -18.04 -8.15
N MET A 236 18.42 -18.43 -7.50
CA MET A 236 18.34 -19.07 -6.18
C MET A 236 17.90 -18.11 -5.06
N LYS A 237 18.18 -16.81 -5.19
CA LYS A 237 17.62 -15.78 -4.29
C LYS A 237 16.12 -15.62 -4.49
N TYR A 238 15.63 -15.79 -5.71
CA TYR A 238 14.20 -15.78 -6.03
C TYR A 238 13.49 -17.05 -5.57
N TYR A 239 14.09 -18.24 -5.75
CA TYR A 239 13.61 -19.49 -5.16
C TYR A 239 13.33 -19.34 -3.66
N ARG A 240 14.30 -18.85 -2.89
CA ARG A 240 14.13 -18.65 -1.42
C ARG A 240 13.04 -17.62 -1.10
N PHE A 241 12.81 -16.66 -1.97
CA PHE A 241 11.70 -15.71 -1.83
C PHE A 241 10.34 -16.37 -2.05
N LEU A 242 10.23 -17.26 -3.05
CA LEU A 242 9.02 -18.04 -3.29
C LEU A 242 8.80 -19.06 -2.15
N ALA A 243 9.84 -19.82 -1.79
CA ALA A 243 9.82 -20.87 -0.77
C ALA A 243 9.55 -20.35 0.66
N ASN A 244 9.68 -19.05 0.92
CA ASN A 244 9.44 -18.49 2.25
C ASN A 244 8.02 -18.74 2.78
N THR A 245 7.03 -18.60 1.90
CA THR A 245 5.63 -18.92 2.18
C THR A 245 5.06 -19.61 0.95
N VAL A 246 4.71 -20.89 1.11
CA VAL A 246 4.21 -21.71 0.01
C VAL A 246 2.74 -22.04 0.25
N ALA A 247 1.93 -21.85 -0.79
CA ALA A 247 0.56 -22.32 -0.83
C ALA A 247 0.51 -23.56 -1.72
N VAL A 248 -0.10 -24.63 -1.21
CA VAL A 248 -0.37 -25.86 -1.93
C VAL A 248 -1.88 -26.03 -1.93
N THR A 249 -2.46 -26.17 -3.12
CA THR A 249 -3.88 -26.34 -3.35
C THR A 249 -4.17 -27.78 -3.73
N GLY A 250 -5.23 -28.36 -3.18
CA GLY A 250 -5.89 -29.54 -3.73
C GLY A 250 -6.71 -29.18 -4.96
N SER A 251 -7.77 -29.94 -5.18
CA SER A 251 -8.79 -29.72 -6.21
C SER A 251 -10.19 -29.71 -5.58
N ASN A 252 -11.23 -29.64 -6.39
CA ASN A 252 -12.61 -29.77 -5.93
C ASN A 252 -13.04 -31.24 -5.80
N LYS A 253 -12.06 -32.16 -5.70
CA LYS A 253 -12.22 -33.60 -5.48
C LYS A 253 -11.59 -33.99 -4.15
N LYS A 254 -11.77 -35.26 -3.80
CA LYS A 254 -11.29 -35.82 -2.54
C LYS A 254 -9.78 -36.08 -2.57
N GLU A 255 -9.07 -35.53 -1.60
CA GLU A 255 -7.63 -35.72 -1.43
C GLU A 255 -7.20 -36.14 -0.01
N LEU A 256 -5.99 -36.70 0.06
CA LEU A 256 -5.26 -36.98 1.29
C LEU A 256 -3.98 -36.15 1.32
N PHE A 257 -3.90 -35.21 2.26
CA PHE A 257 -2.69 -34.46 2.57
C PHE A 257 -1.95 -35.16 3.71
N LEU A 258 -0.71 -35.57 3.46
CA LEU A 258 0.12 -36.29 4.43
C LEU A 258 1.42 -35.51 4.69
N ILE A 259 1.59 -35.06 5.93
CA ILE A 259 2.78 -34.33 6.38
C ILE A 259 3.63 -35.29 7.22
N LYS A 260 4.83 -35.61 6.72
CA LYS A 260 5.78 -36.54 7.34
C LYS A 260 7.02 -35.80 7.87
N PRO A 261 7.71 -36.36 8.88
CA PRO A 261 9.01 -35.85 9.29
C PRO A 261 10.02 -36.02 8.16
N ASP A 262 10.89 -35.02 8.00
CA ASP A 262 12.05 -35.11 7.11
C ASP A 262 13.27 -34.49 7.80
N SER A 263 14.47 -34.94 7.45
CA SER A 263 15.73 -34.45 8.02
C SER A 263 15.94 -32.93 7.85
N ALA A 264 15.45 -32.35 6.74
CA ALA A 264 15.56 -30.92 6.44
C ALA A 264 14.38 -30.10 6.99
N GLY A 265 13.29 -30.74 7.39
CA GLY A 265 12.07 -30.08 7.87
C GLY A 265 10.85 -31.00 7.84
N ILE A 266 10.00 -30.85 6.83
CA ILE A 266 8.81 -31.70 6.63
C ILE A 266 8.70 -32.11 5.17
N LYS A 267 8.19 -33.32 4.91
CA LYS A 267 7.76 -33.76 3.58
C LYS A 267 6.25 -33.66 3.47
N LEU A 268 5.74 -33.02 2.42
CA LEU A 268 4.31 -33.03 2.07
C LEU A 268 4.11 -33.97 0.89
N GLU A 269 3.16 -34.89 1.03
CA GLU A 269 2.64 -35.72 -0.04
C GLU A 269 1.13 -35.49 -0.12
N VAL A 270 0.61 -35.24 -1.33
CA VAL A 270 -0.83 -35.11 -1.58
C VAL A 270 -1.24 -36.22 -2.54
N PHE A 271 -2.21 -37.02 -2.12
CA PHE A 271 -2.71 -38.14 -2.90
C PHE A 271 -4.14 -37.86 -3.35
N LYS A 272 -4.45 -38.22 -4.60
CA LYS A 272 -5.84 -38.32 -5.05
C LYS A 272 -6.50 -39.54 -4.42
N LYS A 273 -7.76 -39.39 -3.99
CA LYS A 273 -8.59 -40.50 -3.53
C LYS A 273 -9.72 -40.73 -4.52
N ASN A 274 -9.74 -41.92 -5.13
CA ASN A 274 -10.86 -42.36 -5.94
C ASN A 274 -11.92 -43.03 -5.06
N GLU A 275 -13.19 -42.81 -5.38
CA GLU A 275 -14.30 -43.51 -4.71
C GLU A 275 -14.38 -44.99 -5.10
N GLU A 276 -13.88 -45.35 -6.28
CA GLU A 276 -14.00 -46.69 -6.88
C GLU A 276 -12.74 -47.58 -6.71
N SER A 277 -11.65 -47.05 -6.14
CA SER A 277 -10.37 -47.76 -6.08
C SER A 277 -9.49 -47.28 -4.93
N ASP A 278 -8.87 -48.23 -4.22
CA ASP A 278 -7.85 -47.98 -3.18
C ASP A 278 -6.51 -47.46 -3.76
N SER A 279 -6.41 -47.24 -5.08
CA SER A 279 -5.19 -46.74 -5.70
C SER A 279 -4.98 -45.23 -5.43
N ALA A 280 -4.05 -44.92 -4.53
CA ALA A 280 -3.59 -43.56 -4.30
C ALA A 280 -2.52 -43.18 -5.33
N THR A 281 -2.74 -42.12 -6.13
CA THR A 281 -1.70 -41.54 -6.99
C THR A 281 -1.22 -40.23 -6.38
N VAL A 282 0.10 -40.00 -6.40
CA VAL A 282 0.71 -38.77 -5.91
C VAL A 282 0.42 -37.63 -6.88
N MET A 283 -0.26 -36.59 -6.40
CA MET A 283 -0.52 -35.34 -7.13
C MET A 283 0.56 -34.30 -6.85
N TYR A 284 1.11 -34.29 -5.64
CA TYR A 284 2.09 -33.32 -5.20
C TYR A 284 3.04 -33.96 -4.20
N GLU A 285 4.33 -33.69 -4.34
CA GLU A 285 5.36 -34.14 -3.39
C GLU A 285 6.47 -33.09 -3.30
N ARG A 286 6.74 -32.62 -2.08
CA ARG A 286 7.86 -31.69 -1.84
C ARG A 286 8.40 -31.77 -0.42
N VAL A 287 9.73 -31.70 -0.27
CA VAL A 287 10.39 -31.46 1.01
C VAL A 287 10.54 -29.95 1.27
N PHE A 288 10.02 -29.50 2.41
CA PHE A 288 10.13 -28.10 2.86
C PHE A 288 11.21 -27.95 3.92
N ASN A 289 12.30 -27.27 3.54
CA ASN A 289 13.41 -26.97 4.44
C ASN A 289 13.05 -25.84 5.41
N ILE A 290 13.32 -26.04 6.71
CA ILE A 290 13.08 -25.05 7.78
C ILE A 290 13.91 -23.76 7.65
N LYS A 291 15.02 -23.81 6.89
CA LYS A 291 15.87 -22.64 6.61
C LYS A 291 15.20 -21.69 5.62
N ASP A 292 14.51 -22.22 4.62
CA ASP A 292 13.90 -21.45 3.56
C ASP A 292 12.41 -21.18 3.82
N THR A 293 11.68 -22.17 4.33
CA THR A 293 10.22 -22.13 4.51
C THR A 293 9.83 -21.70 5.92
N ARG A 294 8.99 -20.67 6.04
CA ARG A 294 8.45 -20.19 7.32
C ARG A 294 6.99 -20.57 7.52
N GLU A 295 6.22 -20.62 6.45
CA GLU A 295 4.80 -20.95 6.47
C GLU A 295 4.42 -21.81 5.26
N LEU A 296 3.70 -22.91 5.53
CA LEU A 296 3.06 -23.77 4.55
C LEU A 296 1.54 -23.60 4.70
N ARG A 297 0.86 -23.27 3.62
CA ARG A 297 -0.60 -23.13 3.57
C ARG A 297 -1.16 -24.23 2.68
N LEU A 298 -2.05 -25.04 3.23
CA LEU A 298 -2.77 -26.09 2.51
C LEU A 298 -4.20 -25.61 2.30
N PHE A 299 -4.65 -25.57 1.06
CA PHE A 299 -6.03 -25.32 0.69
C PHE A 299 -6.62 -26.62 0.17
N ALA A 300 -7.53 -27.22 0.95
CA ALA A 300 -8.19 -28.47 0.60
C ALA A 300 -9.24 -28.26 -0.50
N LEU A 301 -9.95 -27.12 -0.45
CA LEU A 301 -11.04 -26.75 -1.38
C LEU A 301 -12.26 -27.67 -1.18
N ASN A 302 -12.83 -28.27 -2.23
CA ASN A 302 -14.06 -29.04 -2.08
C ASN A 302 -13.77 -30.53 -2.05
N GLY A 303 -14.60 -31.30 -1.35
CA GLY A 303 -14.44 -32.74 -1.22
C GLY A 303 -14.37 -33.15 0.26
N ASP A 304 -14.47 -34.45 0.53
CA ASP A 304 -14.31 -34.97 1.90
C ASP A 304 -12.83 -35.22 2.18
N ASP A 305 -12.05 -34.16 2.38
CA ASP A 305 -10.60 -34.24 2.43
C ASP A 305 -10.07 -34.82 3.73
N LYS A 306 -8.90 -35.45 3.68
CA LYS A 306 -8.21 -35.95 4.87
C LYS A 306 -6.85 -35.29 5.01
N ILE A 307 -6.64 -34.58 6.12
CA ILE A 307 -5.36 -33.92 6.42
C ILE A 307 -4.74 -34.60 7.63
N VAL A 308 -3.55 -35.18 7.43
CA VAL A 308 -2.81 -35.96 8.43
C VAL A 308 -1.43 -35.36 8.66
N VAL A 309 -1.14 -35.01 9.91
CA VAL A 309 0.22 -34.66 10.36
C VAL A 309 0.74 -35.78 11.23
N ASP A 310 1.80 -36.45 10.76
CA ASP A 310 2.42 -37.56 11.46
C ASP A 310 2.88 -37.13 12.88
N PRO A 311 2.61 -37.94 13.92
CA PRO A 311 3.04 -37.65 15.30
C PRO A 311 4.55 -37.39 15.47
N ALA A 312 5.39 -37.99 14.63
CA ALA A 312 6.84 -37.84 14.67
C ALA A 312 7.31 -36.47 14.12
N VAL A 313 6.45 -35.71 13.44
CA VAL A 313 6.80 -34.37 12.93
C VAL A 313 7.16 -33.44 14.08
N LYS A 314 8.35 -32.85 14.00
CA LYS A 314 8.83 -31.76 14.88
C LYS A 314 9.38 -30.65 14.01
N SER A 315 8.67 -29.52 13.91
CA SER A 315 9.08 -28.43 13.01
C SER A 315 8.67 -27.04 13.53
N LYS A 316 9.49 -26.03 13.22
CA LYS A 316 9.15 -24.61 13.45
C LYS A 316 8.40 -24.00 12.25
N ILE A 317 8.24 -24.74 11.14
CA ILE A 317 7.40 -24.32 10.03
C ILE A 317 5.96 -24.19 10.54
N LYS A 318 5.33 -23.05 10.24
CA LYS A 318 3.92 -22.83 10.56
C LYS A 318 3.05 -23.52 9.52
N LEU A 319 2.20 -24.43 9.94
CA LEU A 319 1.21 -25.06 9.07
C LEU A 319 -0.12 -24.33 9.21
N ARG A 320 -0.69 -23.93 8.07
CA ARG A 320 -2.05 -23.41 7.99
C ARG A 320 -2.86 -24.36 7.11
N VAL A 321 -3.91 -24.93 7.68
CA VAL A 321 -4.83 -25.82 6.98
C VAL A 321 -6.12 -25.05 6.78
N ILE A 322 -6.51 -24.87 5.53
CA ILE A 322 -7.76 -24.28 5.11
C ILE A 322 -8.54 -25.41 4.46
N GLY A 323 -9.67 -25.81 5.06
CA GLY A 323 -10.58 -26.78 4.47
C GLY A 323 -11.29 -26.18 3.26
N GLY A 324 -12.48 -26.70 2.97
CA GLY A 324 -13.40 -25.99 2.11
C GLY A 324 -14.80 -26.51 2.24
N LYS A 325 -15.42 -26.96 1.15
CA LYS A 325 -16.78 -27.48 1.20
C LYS A 325 -16.75 -29.00 1.18
N GLY A 326 -17.15 -29.64 2.26
CA GLY A 326 -17.19 -31.10 2.39
C GLY A 326 -17.08 -31.54 3.83
N ASN A 327 -17.11 -32.84 4.09
CA ASN A 327 -16.94 -33.36 5.45
C ASN A 327 -15.48 -33.76 5.66
N ASP A 328 -14.66 -32.79 6.04
CA ASP A 328 -13.22 -32.94 6.16
C ASP A 328 -12.83 -33.71 7.43
N THR A 329 -11.71 -34.43 7.36
CA THR A 329 -11.10 -35.15 8.48
C THR A 329 -9.73 -34.59 8.81
N PHE A 330 -9.55 -34.14 10.05
CA PHE A 330 -8.30 -33.56 10.55
C PHE A 330 -7.66 -34.44 11.63
N ASP A 331 -6.50 -35.01 11.31
CA ASP A 331 -5.65 -35.76 12.24
C ASP A 331 -4.27 -35.09 12.36
N LEU A 332 -4.18 -34.09 13.23
CA LEU A 332 -3.09 -33.13 13.32
C LEU A 332 -2.20 -33.38 14.55
N ARG A 333 -1.50 -34.51 14.63
CA ARG A 333 -0.78 -34.96 15.84
C ARG A 333 0.60 -34.33 16.08
N GLY A 334 1.39 -34.06 15.04
CA GLY A 334 2.79 -33.63 15.15
C GLY A 334 3.05 -32.31 15.93
N ASN A 335 4.26 -32.14 16.47
CA ASN A 335 4.67 -30.96 17.25
C ASN A 335 5.15 -29.81 16.34
N MET A 336 4.20 -29.03 15.84
CA MET A 336 4.43 -27.81 15.08
C MET A 336 3.30 -26.79 15.31
N ARG A 337 3.51 -25.52 14.95
CA ARG A 337 2.46 -24.50 15.06
C ARG A 337 1.43 -24.70 13.95
N LYS A 338 0.19 -25.03 14.32
CA LYS A 338 -0.90 -25.34 13.39
C LYS A 338 -2.04 -24.35 13.56
N LEU A 339 -2.53 -23.82 12.45
CA LEU A 339 -3.77 -23.04 12.42
C LEU A 339 -4.75 -23.70 11.45
N LEU A 340 -5.95 -24.00 11.91
CA LEU A 340 -6.99 -24.68 11.15
C LEU A 340 -8.14 -23.72 10.87
N TYR A 341 -8.62 -23.70 9.63
CA TYR A 341 -9.71 -22.85 9.16
C TYR A 341 -10.73 -23.73 8.50
N ASP A 342 -11.99 -23.63 8.95
CA ASP A 342 -13.06 -24.41 8.33
C ASP A 342 -14.47 -23.91 8.62
N LEU A 343 -15.46 -24.49 7.94
CA LEU A 343 -16.87 -24.23 8.10
C LEU A 343 -17.45 -24.89 9.36
N SER A 344 -18.31 -24.17 10.09
CA SER A 344 -18.89 -24.65 11.34
C SER A 344 -20.12 -25.56 11.19
N TYR A 345 -20.75 -25.57 10.02
CA TYR A 345 -22.01 -26.27 9.78
C TYR A 345 -21.83 -27.58 8.99
N GLU A 346 -20.60 -27.93 8.60
CA GLU A 346 -20.27 -29.19 7.94
C GLU A 346 -19.92 -30.26 8.98
N LYS A 347 -20.01 -31.55 8.62
CA LYS A 347 -19.82 -32.66 9.57
C LYS A 347 -18.34 -33.04 9.68
N ASN A 348 -17.49 -32.06 9.98
CA ASN A 348 -16.04 -32.23 9.99
C ASN A 348 -15.60 -33.07 11.19
N HIS A 349 -14.70 -34.01 10.95
CA HIS A 349 -14.19 -34.94 11.94
C HIS A 349 -12.79 -34.52 12.43
N PHE A 350 -12.74 -33.93 13.64
CA PHE A 350 -11.49 -33.54 14.29
C PHE A 350 -10.95 -34.68 15.16
N ALA A 351 -10.29 -35.67 14.53
CA ALA A 351 -9.75 -36.85 15.22
C ALA A 351 -8.70 -36.49 16.29
N ASN A 352 -7.76 -35.60 15.94
CA ASN A 352 -6.74 -35.11 16.88
C ASN A 352 -6.26 -33.72 16.48
N THR A 353 -6.30 -32.75 17.39
CA THR A 353 -5.95 -31.35 17.11
C THR A 353 -4.96 -30.76 18.13
N VAL A 354 -4.08 -31.60 18.69
CA VAL A 354 -3.09 -31.16 19.71
C VAL A 354 -2.29 -29.93 19.25
N LYS A 355 -2.26 -28.88 20.08
CA LYS A 355 -1.57 -27.59 19.78
C LYS A 355 -2.01 -26.93 18.47
N THR A 356 -3.27 -27.09 18.09
CA THR A 356 -3.86 -26.44 16.91
C THR A 356 -4.75 -25.28 17.36
N ASN A 357 -4.58 -24.11 16.73
CA ASN A 357 -5.51 -23.00 16.89
C ASN A 357 -6.54 -23.04 15.75
N SER A 358 -7.80 -23.31 16.08
CA SER A 358 -8.85 -23.49 15.08
C SER A 358 -9.75 -22.25 14.99
N GLU A 359 -9.96 -21.74 13.79
CA GLU A 359 -10.96 -20.74 13.46
C GLU A 359 -12.05 -21.42 12.61
N VAL A 360 -13.04 -21.97 13.29
CA VAL A 360 -14.22 -22.57 12.66
C VAL A 360 -15.32 -21.51 12.59
N SER A 361 -15.90 -21.28 11.41
CA SER A 361 -16.83 -20.16 11.19
C SER A 361 -18.03 -20.56 10.32
N SER A 362 -19.18 -19.92 10.55
CA SER A 362 -20.33 -20.03 9.65
C SER A 362 -20.21 -19.16 8.39
N ASN A 363 -19.18 -18.32 8.30
CA ASN A 363 -18.92 -17.48 7.12
C ASN A 363 -18.02 -18.23 6.12
N PRO A 364 -18.49 -18.51 4.88
CA PRO A 364 -17.72 -19.22 3.86
C PRO A 364 -16.37 -18.57 3.49
N SER A 365 -16.20 -17.26 3.69
CA SER A 365 -14.90 -16.60 3.47
C SER A 365 -13.77 -17.14 4.35
N VAL A 366 -14.08 -17.94 5.39
CA VAL A 366 -13.08 -18.68 6.16
C VAL A 366 -12.32 -19.72 5.33
N ASN A 367 -12.88 -20.17 4.19
CA ASN A 367 -12.24 -21.14 3.30
C ASN A 367 -11.85 -20.54 1.93
N GLU A 368 -11.98 -19.23 1.75
CA GLU A 368 -11.66 -18.55 0.48
C GLU A 368 -10.20 -18.75 0.06
N TYR A 369 -10.02 -19.20 -1.19
CA TYR A 369 -8.75 -19.25 -1.91
C TYR A 369 -8.66 -18.09 -2.89
N ASP A 370 -7.70 -17.20 -2.66
CA ASP A 370 -7.37 -16.10 -3.57
C ASP A 370 -6.05 -16.43 -4.29
N PRO A 371 -6.03 -16.61 -5.62
CA PRO A 371 -4.79 -16.86 -6.37
C PRO A 371 -3.86 -15.64 -6.42
N SER A 372 -4.32 -14.43 -6.06
CA SER A 372 -3.56 -13.17 -6.07
C SER A 372 -3.23 -12.65 -4.66
N TRP A 373 -2.98 -13.56 -3.73
CA TRP A 373 -2.88 -13.26 -2.30
C TRP A 373 -1.60 -12.55 -1.86
N TYR A 374 -0.49 -12.59 -2.63
CA TYR A 374 0.81 -12.15 -2.12
C TYR A 374 0.97 -10.63 -2.23
N GLN A 375 1.28 -9.99 -1.10
CA GLN A 375 1.57 -8.55 -1.04
C GLN A 375 2.95 -8.30 -0.46
N TYR A 376 3.76 -7.50 -1.15
CA TYR A 376 5.08 -7.08 -0.64
C TYR A 376 4.93 -6.18 0.58
N ASN A 377 5.83 -6.34 1.55
CA ASN A 377 6.00 -5.32 2.58
C ASN A 377 6.47 -4.01 1.91
N ARG A 378 5.83 -2.90 2.27
CA ARG A 378 6.09 -1.60 1.67
C ARG A 378 6.91 -0.75 2.62
N VAL A 379 8.04 -0.25 2.15
CA VAL A 379 8.86 0.71 2.87
C VAL A 379 8.92 2.00 2.07
N GLN A 380 8.52 3.12 2.65
CA GLN A 380 8.69 4.45 2.04
C GLN A 380 9.55 5.32 2.93
N TYR A 381 10.76 5.61 2.43
CA TYR A 381 11.69 6.51 3.10
C TYR A 381 12.74 7.05 2.11
N PRO A 382 13.10 8.35 2.20
CA PRO A 382 12.46 9.38 3.02
C PRO A 382 11.16 9.89 2.38
N ARG A 383 10.15 10.17 3.20
CA ARG A 383 9.00 11.00 2.79
C ARG A 383 9.31 12.44 3.14
N ILE A 384 9.31 13.34 2.15
CA ILE A 384 9.67 14.74 2.36
C ILE A 384 8.39 15.57 2.41
N ASN A 385 8.29 16.43 3.42
CA ASN A 385 7.25 17.46 3.53
C ASN A 385 7.95 18.82 3.59
N ILE A 386 7.51 19.77 2.77
CA ILE A 386 8.01 21.15 2.79
C ILE A 386 6.80 22.07 2.79
N GLY A 387 6.80 23.07 3.66
CA GLY A 387 5.73 24.05 3.75
C GLY A 387 6.28 25.42 4.07
N TYR A 388 5.49 26.44 3.80
CA TYR A 388 5.74 27.79 4.27
C TYR A 388 4.42 28.44 4.62
N ASN A 389 4.33 29.03 5.80
CA ASN A 389 3.21 29.90 6.15
C ASN A 389 3.74 31.12 6.91
N GLN A 390 3.00 32.23 6.89
CA GLN A 390 3.44 33.48 7.53
C GLN A 390 3.64 33.36 9.05
N GLU A 391 2.99 32.39 9.69
CA GLU A 391 3.03 32.22 11.16
C GLU A 391 4.28 31.45 11.61
N ASP A 392 4.49 30.26 11.05
CA ASP A 392 5.53 29.31 11.43
C ASP A 392 6.84 29.50 10.62
N GLY A 393 6.77 30.19 9.47
CA GLY A 393 7.87 30.35 8.52
C GLY A 393 8.09 29.12 7.65
N LEU A 394 9.34 28.84 7.29
CA LEU A 394 9.71 27.62 6.56
C LEU A 394 9.53 26.39 7.46
N LEU A 395 8.91 25.36 6.89
CA LEU A 395 8.68 24.06 7.51
C LEU A 395 9.31 22.97 6.66
N ALA A 396 10.12 22.12 7.28
CA ALA A 396 10.73 20.97 6.61
C ALA A 396 10.59 19.71 7.46
N GLY A 397 10.23 18.60 6.85
CA GLY A 397 9.92 17.37 7.56
C GLY A 397 10.31 16.12 6.81
N LEU A 398 10.79 15.11 7.54
CA LEU A 398 11.05 13.77 7.05
C LEU A 398 10.05 12.78 7.63
N GLY A 399 9.68 11.77 6.85
CA GLY A 399 8.79 10.71 7.28
C GLY A 399 9.25 9.33 6.82
N PHE A 400 8.79 8.33 7.56
CA PHE A 400 9.03 6.91 7.35
C PHE A 400 7.69 6.18 7.39
N LEU A 401 7.49 5.23 6.46
CA LEU A 401 6.34 4.33 6.45
C LEU A 401 6.83 2.89 6.25
N LEU A 402 6.45 2.00 7.17
CA LEU A 402 6.58 0.56 7.02
C LEU A 402 5.19 -0.08 7.07
N GLN A 403 4.80 -0.79 6.02
CA GLN A 403 3.56 -1.55 5.96
C GLN A 403 3.91 -3.02 5.74
N THR A 404 3.37 -3.90 6.60
CA THR A 404 3.58 -5.35 6.52
C THR A 404 2.28 -6.07 6.19
N HIS A 405 2.34 -7.17 5.45
CA HIS A 405 1.18 -8.00 5.12
C HIS A 405 1.25 -9.37 5.79
N SER A 406 0.09 -9.97 6.06
CA SER A 406 -0.05 -11.32 6.61
C SER A 406 -1.34 -11.97 6.10
N PHE A 407 -1.47 -13.28 6.32
CA PHE A 407 -2.63 -14.06 5.88
C PHE A 407 -3.96 -13.43 6.33
N ARG A 408 -4.80 -13.03 5.36
CA ARG A 408 -6.16 -12.45 5.54
C ARG A 408 -6.22 -11.20 6.44
N ASN A 409 -5.14 -10.42 6.47
CA ASN A 409 -5.11 -9.10 7.09
C ASN A 409 -5.22 -7.99 6.05
N ASP A 410 -6.36 -7.88 5.37
CA ASP A 410 -6.61 -6.76 4.46
C ASP A 410 -7.01 -5.48 5.22
N PRO A 411 -6.53 -4.30 4.78
CA PRO A 411 -5.63 -4.06 3.64
C PRO A 411 -4.13 -4.27 3.95
N TYR A 412 -3.76 -4.46 5.22
CA TYR A 412 -2.40 -4.80 5.67
C TYR A 412 -2.44 -5.33 7.10
N ALA A 413 -1.37 -6.01 7.54
CA ALA A 413 -1.24 -6.50 8.92
C ALA A 413 -0.86 -5.40 9.89
N THR A 414 0.20 -4.65 9.57
CA THR A 414 0.64 -3.51 10.36
C THR A 414 1.04 -2.34 9.48
N GLN A 415 0.88 -1.13 9.98
CA GLN A 415 1.41 0.08 9.37
C GLN A 415 2.03 0.96 10.45
N GLN A 416 3.33 1.23 10.32
CA GLN A 416 4.09 2.10 11.19
C GLN A 416 4.47 3.36 10.42
N LYS A 417 3.93 4.51 10.85
CA LYS A 417 4.21 5.80 10.25
C LYS A 417 4.87 6.71 11.26
N PHE A 418 6.05 7.20 10.94
CA PHE A 418 6.76 8.22 11.70
C PHE A 418 6.92 9.48 10.85
N THR A 419 6.62 10.66 11.40
CA THR A 419 6.74 11.94 10.69
C THR A 419 7.40 12.96 11.61
N THR A 420 8.31 13.74 11.04
CA THR A 420 8.99 14.85 11.69
C THR A 420 8.64 16.13 10.95
N LEU A 421 8.61 17.25 11.66
CA LEU A 421 8.47 18.59 11.09
C LEU A 421 9.32 19.55 11.92
N PHE A 422 10.10 20.40 11.28
CA PHE A 422 10.99 21.37 11.89
C PHE A 422 10.70 22.77 11.33
N ALA A 423 10.61 23.76 12.20
CA ALA A 423 10.50 25.19 11.89
C ALA A 423 11.80 25.90 12.33
N PRO A 424 12.78 26.10 11.43
CA PRO A 424 14.09 26.65 11.79
C PRO A 424 14.02 28.04 12.41
N ALA A 425 13.16 28.91 11.89
CA ALA A 425 13.01 30.29 12.37
C ALA A 425 12.59 30.39 13.85
N ASN A 426 11.99 29.33 14.40
CA ASN A 426 11.46 29.31 15.75
C ASN A 426 12.13 28.27 16.67
N ASN A 427 13.12 27.53 16.15
CA ASN A 427 13.74 26.36 16.79
C ASN A 427 12.69 25.39 17.36
N ALA A 428 11.65 25.09 16.57
CA ALA A 428 10.56 24.21 16.97
C ALA A 428 10.54 22.94 16.13
N TYR A 429 10.23 21.82 16.78
CA TYR A 429 10.06 20.53 16.11
C TYR A 429 8.81 19.80 16.60
N LYS A 430 8.24 19.01 15.69
CA LYS A 430 7.08 18.15 15.91
C LYS A 430 7.42 16.74 15.46
N LEU A 431 7.17 15.77 16.32
CA LEU A 431 7.37 14.34 16.07
C LEU A 431 6.01 13.65 16.18
N GLN A 432 5.66 12.84 15.21
CA GLN A 432 4.40 12.12 15.16
C GLN A 432 4.64 10.65 14.82
N TYR A 433 4.02 9.76 15.60
CA TYR A 433 3.97 8.33 15.35
C TYR A 433 2.52 7.86 15.26
N ASN A 434 2.19 7.12 14.21
CA ASN A 434 0.92 6.42 14.05
C ASN A 434 1.20 4.96 13.72
N GLY A 435 0.93 4.08 14.67
CA GLY A 435 0.95 2.63 14.52
C GLY A 435 -0.46 2.08 14.36
N VAL A 436 -0.68 1.28 13.33
CA VAL A 436 -1.95 0.56 13.09
C VAL A 436 -1.64 -0.92 13.04
N PHE A 437 -2.35 -1.71 13.85
CA PHE A 437 -2.24 -3.15 13.91
C PHE A 437 -3.61 -3.76 13.63
N ASN A 438 -3.82 -4.29 12.44
CA ASN A 438 -5.14 -4.77 12.03
C ASN A 438 -5.41 -6.19 12.51
N LYS A 439 -6.65 -6.45 12.95
CA LYS A 439 -7.17 -7.78 13.33
C LYS A 439 -6.30 -8.54 14.37
N VAL A 440 -5.77 -7.85 15.39
CA VAL A 440 -4.91 -8.47 16.42
C VAL A 440 -5.71 -9.21 17.49
N ILE A 441 -6.83 -8.65 17.95
CA ILE A 441 -7.66 -9.22 19.03
C ILE A 441 -9.09 -9.37 18.54
N SER A 442 -9.56 -10.61 18.37
CA SER A 442 -10.95 -10.93 17.97
C SER A 442 -11.45 -10.13 16.75
N LYS A 443 -10.60 -10.02 15.71
CA LYS A 443 -10.84 -9.24 14.47
C LYS A 443 -10.89 -7.72 14.64
N ASN A 444 -10.58 -7.20 15.83
CA ASN A 444 -10.44 -5.76 16.10
C ASN A 444 -9.00 -5.30 15.89
N ASP A 445 -8.84 -4.01 15.61
CA ASP A 445 -7.53 -3.41 15.42
C ASP A 445 -7.06 -2.70 16.70
N ILE A 446 -5.75 -2.46 16.77
CA ILE A 446 -5.13 -1.59 17.76
C ILE A 446 -4.49 -0.41 17.03
N LEU A 447 -4.75 0.80 17.54
CA LEU A 447 -4.12 2.03 17.10
C LEU A 447 -3.21 2.53 18.22
N VAL A 448 -1.98 2.90 17.87
CA VAL A 448 -1.03 3.52 18.81
C VAL A 448 -0.62 4.85 18.21
N ASN A 449 -0.96 5.94 18.87
CA ASN A 449 -0.61 7.28 18.44
C ASN A 449 0.31 7.92 19.47
N ALA A 450 1.32 8.65 19.01
CA ALA A 450 2.12 9.51 19.86
C ALA A 450 2.48 10.79 19.11
N GLU A 451 2.42 11.93 19.80
CA GLU A 451 2.79 13.23 19.28
C GLU A 451 3.63 13.98 20.31
N MET A 452 4.73 14.58 19.87
CA MET A 452 5.54 15.49 20.68
C MET A 452 5.74 16.80 19.92
N VAL A 453 5.53 17.92 20.61
CA VAL A 453 5.82 19.25 20.07
C VAL A 453 6.70 20.02 21.04
N ASN A 454 7.80 20.59 20.54
CA ASN A 454 8.74 21.36 21.34
C ASN A 454 9.39 22.51 20.57
N PRO A 455 9.17 23.77 20.99
CA PRO A 455 7.95 24.21 21.65
C PRO A 455 6.82 24.33 20.64
N THR A 456 5.61 24.52 21.15
CA THR A 456 4.46 24.92 20.34
C THR A 456 4.71 26.30 19.72
N LEU A 457 4.15 26.49 18.53
CA LEU A 457 4.11 27.78 17.84
C LEU A 457 2.68 28.31 17.82
N ASN A 458 1.93 28.07 18.89
CA ASN A 458 0.55 28.51 19.01
C ASN A 458 0.54 29.97 19.46
N ASN A 459 -0.41 30.76 18.94
CA ASN A 459 -0.70 32.06 19.53
C ASN A 459 -1.84 31.93 20.54
N PHE A 460 -1.94 32.91 21.44
CA PHE A 460 -3.02 33.06 22.39
C PHE A 460 -3.28 34.56 22.59
N PHE A 461 -4.53 34.99 22.37
CA PHE A 461 -4.94 36.39 22.45
C PHE A 461 -5.85 36.67 23.66
N GLY A 462 -5.94 35.71 24.59
CA GLY A 462 -6.94 35.70 25.65
C GLY A 462 -8.10 34.75 25.36
N LEU A 463 -8.94 34.52 26.37
CA LEU A 463 -10.21 33.81 26.24
C LEU A 463 -11.30 34.81 25.83
N GLY A 464 -12.06 34.46 24.80
CA GLY A 464 -13.22 35.23 24.35
C GLY A 464 -13.30 35.38 22.83
N ASN A 465 -14.50 35.67 22.37
CA ASN A 465 -14.82 35.90 20.97
C ASN A 465 -14.49 37.32 20.50
N THR A 466 -14.26 38.24 21.43
CA THR A 466 -14.02 39.68 21.18
C THR A 466 -12.64 40.15 21.62
N THR A 467 -11.71 39.21 21.84
CA THR A 467 -10.31 39.53 22.18
C THR A 467 -9.69 40.47 21.16
N LYS A 468 -8.96 41.49 21.63
CA LYS A 468 -8.33 42.50 20.78
C LYS A 468 -6.92 42.08 20.37
N LEU A 469 -6.62 42.26 19.09
CA LEU A 469 -5.24 42.31 18.60
C LEU A 469 -4.74 43.75 18.81
N ASP A 470 -3.75 43.92 19.68
CA ASP A 470 -3.09 45.20 19.90
C ASP A 470 -1.99 45.37 18.86
N THR A 471 -2.14 46.37 17.99
CA THR A 471 -1.21 46.66 16.90
C THR A 471 0.10 47.30 17.38
N ASP A 472 0.12 47.81 18.60
CA ASP A 472 1.33 48.41 19.20
C ASP A 472 2.25 47.32 19.78
N LEU A 473 1.72 46.11 20.01
CA LEU A 473 2.48 44.96 20.49
C LEU A 473 2.99 44.09 19.32
N PRO A 474 4.25 43.62 19.38
CA PRO A 474 4.77 42.72 18.36
C PRO A 474 4.07 41.36 18.44
N LEU A 475 3.80 40.71 17.30
CA LEU A 475 3.12 39.40 17.23
C LEU A 475 3.72 38.32 18.14
N ARG A 476 5.05 38.37 18.37
CA ARG A 476 5.74 37.45 19.30
C ARG A 476 5.19 37.49 20.73
N TYR A 477 4.56 38.59 21.12
CA TYR A 477 3.90 38.75 22.42
C TYR A 477 2.78 37.72 22.60
N TYR A 478 2.00 37.47 21.55
CA TYR A 478 0.89 36.51 21.58
C TYR A 478 1.33 35.05 21.42
N ARG A 479 2.58 34.78 21.01
CA ARG A 479 3.07 33.42 20.73
C ARG A 479 3.46 32.68 22.00
N VAL A 480 2.62 31.79 22.49
CA VAL A 480 2.90 30.99 23.69
C VAL A 480 3.87 29.85 23.39
N ARG A 481 4.85 29.63 24.28
CA ARG A 481 5.84 28.56 24.16
C ARG A 481 5.68 27.57 25.31
N TYR A 482 5.11 26.41 25.01
CA TYR A 482 5.09 25.25 25.89
C TYR A 482 5.45 24.01 25.08
N LYS A 483 5.67 22.89 25.75
CA LYS A 483 5.94 21.60 25.12
C LYS A 483 4.82 20.66 25.52
N TYR A 484 4.47 19.73 24.64
CA TYR A 484 3.58 18.66 25.04
C TYR A 484 3.94 17.33 24.41
N PHE A 485 3.48 16.27 25.05
CA PHE A 485 3.49 14.90 24.59
C PHE A 485 2.08 14.32 24.77
N GLU A 486 1.48 13.84 23.70
CA GLU A 486 0.21 13.11 23.72
C GLU A 486 0.46 11.68 23.26
N ALA A 487 -0.16 10.71 23.91
CA ALA A 487 -0.14 9.33 23.44
C ALA A 487 -1.48 8.63 23.70
N ASP A 488 -1.89 7.81 22.74
CA ASP A 488 -3.13 7.04 22.80
C ASP A 488 -2.87 5.58 22.42
N VAL A 489 -3.56 4.65 23.09
CA VAL A 489 -3.70 3.27 22.64
C VAL A 489 -5.19 2.98 22.51
N LEU A 490 -5.68 2.78 21.28
CA LEU A 490 -7.11 2.67 21.00
C LEU A 490 -7.45 1.33 20.36
N PHE A 491 -8.49 0.68 20.87
CA PHE A 491 -9.09 -0.49 20.23
C PHE A 491 -10.11 -0.02 19.20
N ARG A 492 -9.91 -0.38 17.92
CA ARG A 492 -10.80 0.01 16.83
C ARG A 492 -11.65 -1.15 16.36
N LYS A 493 -12.97 -0.93 16.32
CA LYS A 493 -13.95 -1.78 15.66
C LYS A 493 -14.38 -1.11 14.35
N ARG A 494 -14.18 -1.81 13.23
CA ARG A 494 -14.77 -1.43 11.95
C ARG A 494 -16.19 -1.99 11.89
N ILE A 495 -17.19 -1.11 11.78
CA ILE A 495 -18.60 -1.52 11.63
C ILE A 495 -18.82 -1.98 10.18
N ASN A 496 -18.27 -1.23 9.23
CA ASN A 496 -18.20 -1.58 7.81
C ASN A 496 -16.98 -0.89 7.16
N SER A 497 -16.94 -0.79 5.83
CA SER A 497 -15.85 -0.13 5.09
C SER A 497 -15.82 1.39 5.24
N ILE A 498 -16.90 2.00 5.76
CA ILE A 498 -17.11 3.45 5.86
C ILE A 498 -16.98 3.93 7.30
N ILE A 499 -17.49 3.17 8.27
CA ILE A 499 -17.63 3.58 9.66
C ILE A 499 -16.73 2.75 10.57
N ASP A 500 -15.91 3.42 11.37
CA ASP A 500 -15.15 2.82 12.46
C ASP A 500 -15.29 3.59 13.78
N LEU A 501 -15.30 2.82 14.87
CA LEU A 501 -15.32 3.31 16.25
C LEU A 501 -14.01 2.88 16.92
N SER A 502 -13.37 3.78 17.65
CA SER A 502 -12.19 3.46 18.45
C SER A 502 -12.29 3.99 19.86
N VAL A 503 -11.90 3.19 20.86
CA VAL A 503 -11.93 3.57 22.28
C VAL A 503 -10.68 3.06 22.98
N GLY A 504 -10.11 3.85 23.90
CA GLY A 504 -9.01 3.38 24.74
C GLY A 504 -8.38 4.46 25.60
N PRO A 505 -7.31 4.11 26.35
CA PRO A 505 -6.58 5.06 27.18
C PRO A 505 -5.85 6.12 26.36
N THR A 506 -5.74 7.30 26.96
CA THR A 506 -5.01 8.46 26.45
C THR A 506 -4.23 9.13 27.58
N MET A 507 -3.11 9.75 27.23
CA MET A 507 -2.33 10.59 28.13
C MET A 507 -1.91 11.88 27.43
N PHE A 508 -1.90 12.98 28.19
CA PHE A 508 -1.40 14.27 27.75
C PHE A 508 -0.46 14.82 28.81
N HIS A 509 0.76 15.14 28.43
CA HIS A 509 1.76 15.73 29.30
C HIS A 509 2.20 17.07 28.74
N TYR A 510 2.19 18.09 29.59
CA TYR A 510 2.49 19.47 29.26
C TYR A 510 3.67 19.98 30.10
N TRP A 511 4.55 20.74 29.47
CA TRP A 511 5.65 21.46 30.11
C TRP A 511 5.62 22.92 29.71
N SER A 512 5.67 23.83 30.68
CA SER A 512 5.88 25.25 30.42
C SER A 512 6.80 25.87 31.45
N ASN A 513 7.68 26.76 30.98
CA ASN A 513 8.60 27.50 31.82
C ASN A 513 8.34 29.00 31.66
N TYR A 514 8.51 29.74 32.76
CA TYR A 514 8.42 31.20 32.75
C TYR A 514 9.47 31.84 31.82
N ALA A 515 10.71 31.35 31.86
CA ALA A 515 11.79 31.85 31.00
C ALA A 515 11.45 31.77 29.50
N ASP A 516 10.72 30.73 29.08
CA ASP A 516 10.29 30.53 27.69
C ASP A 516 9.16 31.51 27.28
N ASN A 517 8.51 32.18 28.24
CA ASN A 517 7.37 33.08 28.02
C ASN A 517 7.56 34.51 28.56
N LYS A 518 8.76 34.86 29.04
CA LYS A 518 9.08 36.25 29.43
C LYS A 518 8.85 37.22 28.27
N GLY A 519 8.20 38.36 28.55
CA GLY A 519 7.85 39.37 27.55
C GLY A 519 6.74 38.96 26.58
N ARG A 520 5.94 37.95 26.94
CA ARG A 520 4.77 37.46 26.20
C ARG A 520 3.50 37.57 27.02
N ILE A 521 2.35 37.27 26.42
CA ILE A 521 1.05 37.39 27.08
C ILE A 521 0.94 36.57 28.38
N LEU A 522 1.64 35.41 28.47
CA LEU A 522 1.64 34.59 29.70
C LEU A 522 2.50 35.18 30.84
N ASP A 523 3.28 36.22 30.58
CA ASP A 523 4.03 36.97 31.60
C ASP A 523 3.06 37.75 32.51
N ASN A 524 1.91 38.18 31.96
CA ASN A 524 0.89 38.91 32.70
C ASN A 524 -0.26 37.99 33.13
N ILE A 525 -0.12 37.39 34.31
CA ILE A 525 -1.04 36.40 34.89
C ILE A 525 -2.49 36.94 35.00
N ALA A 526 -2.65 38.24 35.31
CA ALA A 526 -3.96 38.89 35.41
C ALA A 526 -4.71 38.93 34.06
N THR A 527 -3.99 39.00 32.94
CA THR A 527 -4.59 39.04 31.59
C THR A 527 -5.05 37.67 31.08
N VAL A 528 -4.57 36.58 31.68
CA VAL A 528 -4.87 35.20 31.23
C VAL A 528 -5.95 34.54 32.10
N ASN A 529 -6.34 35.18 33.21
CA ASN A 529 -7.30 34.65 34.19
C ASN A 529 -6.92 33.24 34.70
N GLU A 530 -5.62 33.04 34.95
CA GLU A 530 -5.03 31.79 35.43
C GLU A 530 -4.20 32.06 36.71
N ASP A 531 -3.94 31.03 37.51
CA ASP A 531 -2.98 31.09 38.62
C ASP A 531 -1.55 30.74 38.14
N SER A 532 -0.53 31.23 38.85
CA SER A 532 0.89 30.98 38.51
C SER A 532 1.24 29.48 38.45
N THR A 533 0.61 28.69 39.34
CA THR A 533 0.68 27.23 39.40
C THR A 533 -0.02 26.55 38.20
N GLY A 534 -1.04 27.19 37.62
CA GLY A 534 -1.75 26.75 36.41
C GLY A 534 -1.01 27.02 35.10
N LEU A 535 -0.20 28.07 35.04
CA LEU A 535 0.50 28.48 33.81
C LEU A 535 1.81 27.71 33.57
N TYR A 536 2.63 27.61 34.62
CA TYR A 536 3.99 27.06 34.54
C TYR A 536 4.11 25.70 35.23
N GLY A 537 5.19 24.98 34.95
CA GLY A 537 5.46 23.66 35.48
C GLY A 537 4.97 22.51 34.60
N LYS A 538 4.97 21.31 35.17
CA LYS A 538 4.60 20.06 34.50
C LYS A 538 3.15 19.72 34.81
N LYS A 539 2.39 19.35 33.79
CA LYS A 539 0.98 18.95 33.94
C LYS A 539 0.74 17.63 33.24
N THR A 540 0.35 16.61 33.99
CA THR A 540 0.03 15.30 33.42
C THR A 540 -1.45 15.04 33.53
N TYR A 541 -2.03 14.52 32.47
CA TYR A 541 -3.41 14.11 32.37
C TYR A 541 -3.47 12.69 31.82
N ILE A 542 -4.34 11.87 32.39
CA ILE A 542 -4.61 10.51 31.92
C ILE A 542 -6.12 10.30 31.85
N GLY A 543 -6.58 9.47 30.93
CA GLY A 543 -8.01 9.17 30.86
C GLY A 543 -8.38 8.34 29.65
N GLY A 544 -9.62 8.53 29.19
CA GLY A 544 -10.22 7.77 28.09
C GLY A 544 -10.49 8.65 26.87
N LYS A 545 -10.35 8.07 25.68
CA LYS A 545 -10.65 8.70 24.38
C LYS A 545 -11.52 7.76 23.57
N ALA A 546 -12.54 8.32 22.93
CA ALA A 546 -13.44 7.64 22.01
C ALA A 546 -13.51 8.42 20.70
N ASN A 547 -13.37 7.77 19.56
CA ASN A 547 -13.49 8.39 18.25
C ASN A 547 -14.46 7.62 17.36
N LEU A 548 -15.32 8.36 16.67
CA LEU A 548 -16.12 7.91 15.56
C LEU A 548 -15.54 8.49 14.27
N ASN A 549 -15.25 7.63 13.30
CA ASN A 549 -14.75 8.03 11.99
C ASN A 549 -15.67 7.46 10.89
N ILE A 550 -16.12 8.33 9.99
CA ILE A 550 -16.92 8.01 8.82
C ILE A 550 -16.13 8.52 7.62
N THR A 551 -15.70 7.63 6.74
CA THR A 551 -14.91 7.98 5.55
C THR A 551 -15.47 7.25 4.33
N TYR A 552 -16.04 8.01 3.41
CA TYR A 552 -16.50 7.53 2.11
C TYR A 552 -16.10 8.56 1.06
N ILE A 553 -14.92 8.41 0.45
CA ILE A 553 -14.37 9.36 -0.53
C ILE A 553 -13.86 8.62 -1.75
N ASN A 554 -13.96 9.25 -2.92
CA ASN A 554 -13.52 8.66 -4.19
C ASN A 554 -11.99 8.68 -4.39
N ASN A 555 -11.27 9.62 -3.77
CA ASN A 555 -9.81 9.73 -3.91
C ASN A 555 -9.17 10.27 -2.61
N PRO A 556 -8.09 9.65 -2.10
CA PRO A 556 -7.47 10.05 -0.84
C PRO A 556 -6.59 11.31 -0.92
N ILE A 557 -6.17 11.73 -2.12
CA ILE A 557 -5.27 12.89 -2.34
C ILE A 557 -6.06 14.12 -2.80
N ASN A 558 -7.00 13.93 -3.71
CA ASN A 558 -7.90 14.99 -4.16
C ASN A 558 -9.35 14.49 -4.19
N PRO A 559 -10.01 14.39 -3.03
CA PRO A 559 -11.41 13.97 -2.98
C PRO A 559 -12.28 15.00 -3.71
N THR A 560 -13.13 14.52 -4.63
CA THR A 560 -14.11 15.36 -5.34
C THR A 560 -15.55 14.94 -5.04
N ARG A 561 -15.75 13.72 -4.52
CA ARG A 561 -17.05 13.19 -4.09
C ARG A 561 -16.92 12.42 -2.79
N GLY A 562 -17.91 12.58 -1.92
CA GLY A 562 -18.05 11.79 -0.71
C GLY A 562 -18.07 12.61 0.57
N ILE A 563 -17.82 11.96 1.70
CA ILE A 563 -17.86 12.55 3.04
C ILE A 563 -16.72 12.01 3.90
N THR A 564 -16.12 12.89 4.68
CA THR A 564 -15.29 12.53 5.83
C THR A 564 -15.89 13.18 7.07
N TRP A 565 -16.13 12.42 8.13
CA TRP A 565 -16.63 12.95 9.38
C TRP A 565 -15.92 12.27 10.55
N TYR A 566 -15.24 13.08 11.35
CA TYR A 566 -14.49 12.65 12.52
C TYR A 566 -15.05 13.32 13.77
N THR A 567 -15.48 12.51 14.74
CA THR A 567 -15.89 12.96 16.07
C THR A 567 -14.99 12.33 17.12
N SER A 568 -14.50 13.13 18.06
CA SER A 568 -13.64 12.69 19.16
C SER A 568 -14.18 13.20 20.49
N PHE A 569 -14.30 12.30 21.45
CA PHE A 569 -14.58 12.59 22.84
C PHE A 569 -13.39 12.17 23.68
N SER A 570 -12.99 13.00 24.64
CA SER A 570 -11.94 12.69 25.61
C SER A 570 -12.38 13.11 27.00
N SER A 571 -12.05 12.29 27.98
CA SER A 571 -12.26 12.56 29.41
C SER A 571 -10.94 12.32 30.12
N LEU A 572 -10.34 13.39 30.62
CA LEU A 572 -9.00 13.40 31.19
C LEU A 572 -9.05 13.83 32.66
N ALA A 573 -8.47 13.03 33.54
CA ALA A 573 -8.19 13.39 34.91
C ALA A 573 -6.76 13.94 35.01
N GLY A 574 -6.59 15.03 35.77
CA GLY A 574 -5.28 15.56 36.10
C GLY A 574 -4.61 14.76 37.22
N VAL A 575 -3.32 14.46 37.09
CA VAL A 575 -2.57 13.63 38.07
C VAL A 575 -1.39 14.33 38.73
N THR A 576 -1.18 15.61 38.41
CA THR A 576 -0.15 16.45 39.04
C THR A 576 -0.78 17.72 39.62
N ASP A 577 -0.07 18.43 40.48
CA ASP A 577 -0.57 19.67 41.07
C ASP A 577 -0.96 20.72 40.01
N GLY A 578 -1.99 21.51 40.30
CA GLY A 578 -2.49 22.56 39.41
C GLY A 578 -3.23 22.05 38.16
N THR A 579 -3.52 20.76 38.07
CA THR A 579 -4.34 20.17 36.99
C THR A 579 -5.83 20.13 37.38
N ARG A 580 -6.70 20.13 36.37
CA ARG A 580 -8.16 20.04 36.52
C ARG A 580 -8.70 19.02 35.53
N ALA A 581 -9.83 18.37 35.85
CA ALA A 581 -10.47 17.46 34.90
C ALA A 581 -10.79 18.18 33.59
N HIS A 582 -10.67 17.47 32.46
CA HIS A 582 -10.89 18.02 31.14
C HIS A 582 -11.62 17.02 30.24
N ASN A 583 -12.89 17.31 30.02
CA ASN A 583 -13.86 16.54 29.28
C ASN A 583 -14.25 17.38 28.07
N ARG A 584 -14.02 16.83 26.88
CA ARG A 584 -14.12 17.57 25.64
C ARG A 584 -14.69 16.69 24.53
N ILE A 585 -15.55 17.28 23.71
CA ILE A 585 -15.98 16.73 22.43
C ILE A 585 -15.61 17.67 21.28
N THR A 586 -15.20 17.10 20.15
CA THR A 586 -15.04 17.80 18.87
C THR A 586 -15.61 16.98 17.73
N SER A 587 -16.17 17.65 16.73
CA SER A 587 -16.73 17.05 15.52
C SER A 587 -16.31 17.89 14.30
N ASP A 588 -15.78 17.24 13.26
CA ASP A 588 -15.35 17.85 12.00
C ASP A 588 -15.91 17.02 10.84
N MET A 589 -16.79 17.61 10.06
CA MET A 589 -17.42 17.01 8.88
C MET A 589 -17.02 17.80 7.63
N THR A 590 -16.59 17.07 6.60
CA THR A 590 -16.29 17.61 5.28
C THR A 590 -17.04 16.80 4.22
N VAL A 591 -17.83 17.48 3.39
CA VAL A 591 -18.59 16.92 2.27
C VAL A 591 -17.98 17.40 0.96
N TYR A 592 -17.68 16.47 0.07
CA TYR A 592 -17.16 16.73 -1.27
C TYR A 592 -18.26 16.47 -2.29
N ALA A 593 -18.59 17.48 -3.08
CA ALA A 593 -19.68 17.45 -4.04
C ALA A 593 -19.17 17.87 -5.43
N ALA A 594 -19.30 16.97 -6.40
CA ALA A 594 -19.00 17.24 -7.81
C ALA A 594 -20.12 16.73 -8.70
N VAL A 595 -20.49 17.51 -9.72
CA VAL A 595 -21.64 17.22 -10.59
C VAL A 595 -21.32 16.16 -11.65
N SER A 596 -20.06 15.98 -12.05
CA SER A 596 -19.61 15.00 -13.05
C SER A 596 -18.36 14.21 -12.62
N GLU A 597 -18.10 13.10 -13.31
CA GLU A 597 -16.86 12.32 -13.24
C GLU A 597 -16.35 12.09 -14.68
N PRO A 598 -15.13 12.52 -15.04
CA PRO A 598 -14.15 13.25 -14.22
C PRO A 598 -14.61 14.69 -13.95
N SER A 599 -14.51 15.11 -12.68
CA SER A 599 -14.93 16.45 -12.29
C SER A 599 -13.92 17.52 -12.72
N ARG A 600 -14.42 18.59 -13.36
CA ARG A 600 -13.70 19.87 -13.51
C ARG A 600 -14.00 20.85 -12.39
N VAL A 601 -15.12 20.69 -11.70
CA VAL A 601 -15.59 21.62 -10.65
C VAL A 601 -16.10 20.80 -9.46
N SER A 602 -15.52 21.02 -8.28
CA SER A 602 -15.96 20.38 -7.04
C SER A 602 -16.11 21.41 -5.93
N ALA A 603 -17.22 21.33 -5.20
CA ALA A 603 -17.42 22.06 -3.97
C ALA A 603 -17.05 21.19 -2.76
N VAL A 604 -16.45 21.80 -1.75
CA VAL A 604 -16.10 21.20 -0.47
C VAL A 604 -16.79 21.99 0.61
N PHE A 605 -17.70 21.37 1.35
CA PHE A 605 -18.40 21.99 2.47
C PHE A 605 -17.82 21.44 3.75
N LYS A 606 -17.41 22.32 4.67
CA LYS A 606 -16.87 21.93 5.96
C LYS A 606 -17.70 22.51 7.08
N LEU A 607 -18.07 21.68 8.04
CA LEU A 607 -18.85 22.04 9.24
C LEU A 607 -18.20 21.34 10.43
N GLY A 608 -17.94 22.08 11.50
CA GLY A 608 -17.41 21.47 12.70
C GLY A 608 -17.58 22.34 13.93
N GLY A 609 -17.19 21.77 15.07
CA GLY A 609 -17.30 22.44 16.35
C GLY A 609 -16.76 21.59 17.49
N GLY A 610 -16.83 22.14 18.68
CA GLY A 610 -16.40 21.47 19.89
C GLY A 610 -16.90 22.16 21.14
N HIS A 611 -16.93 21.40 22.23
CA HIS A 611 -17.32 21.88 23.55
C HIS A 611 -16.45 21.22 24.63
N ILE A 612 -16.08 22.02 25.63
CA ILE A 612 -15.48 21.57 26.89
C ILE A 612 -16.58 21.58 27.94
N PHE A 613 -16.84 20.44 28.57
CA PHE A 613 -17.95 20.26 29.52
C PHE A 613 -17.62 20.75 30.93
N ASN A 614 -16.34 20.91 31.26
CA ASN A 614 -15.93 21.44 32.56
C ASN A 614 -16.15 22.95 32.60
N GLU A 615 -16.65 23.43 33.74
CA GLU A 615 -16.84 24.87 34.01
C GLU A 615 -15.52 25.65 34.00
N SER A 616 -14.41 24.99 34.32
CA SER A 616 -13.08 25.59 34.20
C SER A 616 -12.13 24.69 33.43
N PHE A 617 -11.30 25.31 32.60
CA PHE A 617 -10.29 24.68 31.75
C PHE A 617 -9.10 25.62 31.63
N ARG A 618 -7.93 25.08 31.28
CA ARG A 618 -6.70 25.87 31.12
C ARG A 618 -6.59 26.45 29.70
N TYR A 619 -5.85 27.55 29.54
CA TYR A 619 -5.70 28.22 28.24
C TYR A 619 -5.24 27.28 27.09
N PHE A 620 -4.33 26.34 27.37
CA PHE A 620 -3.81 25.38 26.39
C PHE A 620 -4.80 24.25 26.03
N GLN A 621 -5.91 24.14 26.78
CA GLN A 621 -7.00 23.19 26.55
C GLN A 621 -8.15 23.82 25.75
N ALA A 622 -8.18 25.15 25.66
CA ALA A 622 -9.24 25.90 25.02
C ALA A 622 -9.50 25.46 23.57
N MET A 623 -10.79 25.46 23.19
CA MET A 623 -11.16 25.42 21.78
C MET A 623 -10.65 26.66 21.09
N ASN A 624 -10.15 26.55 19.86
CA ASN A 624 -9.57 27.68 19.17
C ASN A 624 -9.96 27.71 17.69
N LEU A 625 -9.93 28.91 17.09
CA LEU A 625 -10.14 29.16 15.67
C LEU A 625 -9.06 30.09 15.10
N GLY A 626 -8.54 29.79 13.90
CA GLY A 626 -7.52 30.55 13.20
C GLY A 626 -6.98 29.80 11.96
N ALA A 627 -5.89 30.30 11.36
CA ALA A 627 -5.35 29.78 10.10
C ALA A 627 -4.95 28.29 10.11
N ASN A 628 -4.60 27.72 11.26
CA ASN A 628 -4.18 26.33 11.39
C ASN A 628 -5.33 25.33 11.50
N ASN A 629 -6.54 25.77 11.83
CA ASN A 629 -7.63 24.86 12.19
C ASN A 629 -8.98 25.17 11.53
N PHE A 630 -9.20 26.37 10.97
CA PHE A 630 -10.30 26.64 10.04
C PHE A 630 -10.19 27.99 9.33
N LEU A 631 -10.16 29.10 10.08
CA LEU A 631 -10.29 30.47 9.57
C LEU A 631 -8.99 30.97 8.91
N ARG A 632 -8.80 30.67 7.61
CA ARG A 632 -7.53 30.91 6.89
C ARG A 632 -7.09 32.37 6.80
N GLY A 633 -8.02 33.33 6.95
CA GLY A 633 -7.71 34.76 6.93
C GLY A 633 -7.31 35.35 8.29
N PHE A 634 -7.29 34.57 9.37
CA PHE A 634 -6.97 35.04 10.73
C PHE A 634 -5.71 34.36 11.27
N ARG A 635 -4.97 35.04 12.15
CA ARG A 635 -3.78 34.48 12.83
C ARG A 635 -4.05 33.09 13.42
N LYS A 636 -2.99 32.30 13.58
CA LYS A 636 -3.05 30.99 14.23
C LYS A 636 -3.69 31.11 15.62
N ASN A 637 -4.65 30.24 15.96
CA ASN A 637 -5.36 30.27 17.25
C ASN A 637 -5.87 31.67 17.68
N ARG A 638 -6.39 32.46 16.73
CA ARG A 638 -6.81 33.86 16.95
C ARG A 638 -7.88 34.01 18.03
N PHE A 639 -8.84 33.11 18.07
CA PHE A 639 -9.94 33.12 19.03
C PHE A 639 -9.92 31.85 19.86
N SER A 640 -10.10 31.98 21.18
CA SER A 640 -10.08 30.85 22.11
C SER A 640 -11.29 30.88 23.05
N GLY A 641 -11.90 29.72 23.32
CA GLY A 641 -13.03 29.62 24.24
C GLY A 641 -13.37 28.21 24.69
N ARG A 642 -14.49 28.09 25.43
CA ARG A 642 -15.04 26.82 25.93
C ARG A 642 -15.74 26.02 24.84
N SER A 643 -16.43 26.72 23.94
CA SER A 643 -17.09 26.13 22.78
C SER A 643 -16.60 26.80 21.51
N MET A 644 -16.67 26.08 20.39
CA MET A 644 -16.47 26.64 19.05
C MET A 644 -17.40 25.98 18.03
N VAL A 645 -17.74 26.73 16.99
CA VAL A 645 -18.46 26.26 15.81
C VAL A 645 -17.90 26.99 14.62
N TYR A 646 -17.78 26.28 13.51
CA TYR A 646 -17.31 26.84 12.26
C TYR A 646 -17.96 26.14 11.08
N ALA A 647 -18.14 26.89 9.99
CA ALA A 647 -18.70 26.39 8.75
C ALA A 647 -18.12 27.15 7.56
N GLY A 648 -18.01 26.49 6.42
CA GLY A 648 -17.44 27.11 5.23
C GLY A 648 -17.57 26.24 3.99
N SER A 649 -17.30 26.88 2.86
CA SER A 649 -17.32 26.27 1.54
C SER A 649 -16.03 26.61 0.79
N GLU A 650 -15.54 25.67 0.01
CA GLU A 650 -14.43 25.85 -0.92
C GLU A 650 -14.82 25.31 -2.29
N LEU A 651 -14.68 26.13 -3.32
CA LEU A 651 -14.89 25.76 -4.71
C LEU A 651 -13.53 25.50 -5.34
N ARG A 652 -13.36 24.33 -5.97
CA ARG A 652 -12.16 23.97 -6.74
C ARG A 652 -12.52 23.84 -8.21
N VAL A 653 -11.72 24.46 -9.06
CA VAL A 653 -11.87 24.40 -10.52
C VAL A 653 -10.58 23.89 -11.12
N LYS A 654 -10.62 22.73 -11.77
CA LYS A 654 -9.51 22.22 -12.59
C LYS A 654 -9.47 23.03 -13.89
N LEU A 655 -8.36 23.72 -14.13
CA LEU A 655 -8.17 24.52 -15.34
C LEU A 655 -7.73 23.65 -16.52
N PHE A 656 -6.66 22.88 -16.34
CA PHE A 656 -6.09 22.04 -17.39
C PHE A 656 -5.21 20.92 -16.82
N ASP A 657 -4.89 19.94 -17.65
CA ASP A 657 -3.83 18.97 -17.39
C ASP A 657 -2.52 19.51 -17.96
N SER A 658 -1.55 19.77 -17.08
CA SER A 658 -0.19 20.09 -17.48
C SER A 658 0.40 18.90 -18.22
N LYS A 659 0.92 19.13 -19.42
CA LYS A 659 1.64 18.15 -20.25
C LYS A 659 3.15 18.21 -20.04
N SER A 660 3.62 18.79 -18.92
CA SER A 660 5.05 18.89 -18.62
C SER A 660 5.75 17.54 -18.81
N TYR A 661 6.92 17.56 -19.45
CA TYR A 661 7.71 16.35 -19.75
C TYR A 661 8.15 15.62 -18.48
N ILE A 662 8.41 16.38 -17.40
CA ILE A 662 8.91 15.85 -16.14
C ILE A 662 7.77 15.58 -15.15
N PHE A 663 6.74 16.43 -15.11
CA PHE A 663 5.64 16.33 -14.16
C PHE A 663 4.28 16.64 -14.82
N PRO A 664 3.67 15.71 -15.56
CA PRO A 664 2.27 15.84 -15.95
C PRO A 664 1.36 15.82 -14.71
N GLY A 665 0.29 16.62 -14.72
CA GLY A 665 -0.59 16.72 -13.56
C GLY A 665 -1.71 17.73 -13.70
N LYS A 666 -2.61 17.76 -12.73
CA LYS A 666 -3.79 18.63 -12.75
C LYS A 666 -3.43 20.00 -12.19
N VAL A 667 -3.71 21.07 -12.93
CA VAL A 667 -3.58 22.46 -12.47
C VAL A 667 -4.97 23.02 -12.26
N GLY A 668 -5.19 23.71 -11.14
CA GLY A 668 -6.48 24.31 -10.84
C GLY A 668 -6.42 25.51 -9.91
N LEU A 669 -7.58 26.15 -9.78
CA LEU A 669 -7.85 27.24 -8.84
C LEU A 669 -8.73 26.74 -7.71
N LEU A 670 -8.62 27.35 -6.55
CA LEU A 670 -9.57 27.21 -5.47
C LEU A 670 -9.98 28.57 -4.92
N GLY A 671 -11.21 28.67 -4.43
CA GLY A 671 -11.74 29.83 -3.71
C GLY A 671 -12.53 29.35 -2.50
N PHE A 672 -12.50 30.08 -1.38
CA PHE A 672 -13.15 29.66 -0.14
C PHE A 672 -13.82 30.82 0.59
N LEU A 673 -14.85 30.46 1.36
CA LEU A 673 -15.62 31.30 2.27
C LEU A 673 -15.80 30.55 3.58
N GLU A 674 -15.42 31.15 4.69
CA GLU A 674 -15.37 30.51 6.01
C GLU A 674 -15.95 31.46 7.05
N SER A 675 -16.65 30.90 8.04
CA SER A 675 -17.11 31.64 9.20
C SER A 675 -17.02 30.77 10.45
N GLY A 676 -16.72 31.39 11.59
CA GLY A 676 -16.58 30.68 12.84
C GLY A 676 -16.71 31.60 14.04
N ARG A 677 -16.94 30.95 15.18
CA ARG A 677 -17.17 31.63 16.44
C ARG A 677 -16.73 30.77 17.62
N VAL A 678 -16.26 31.43 18.68
CA VAL A 678 -16.01 30.82 19.98
C VAL A 678 -16.97 31.39 21.04
N TRP A 679 -17.11 30.69 22.16
CA TRP A 679 -17.88 31.13 23.33
C TRP A 679 -17.09 30.89 24.60
N VAL A 680 -17.19 31.85 25.53
CA VAL A 680 -16.70 31.76 26.91
C VAL A 680 -17.86 32.15 27.83
N ASP A 681 -17.84 31.62 29.06
CA ASP A 681 -18.84 31.96 30.06
C ASP A 681 -18.82 33.47 30.36
N ASN A 682 -19.99 34.04 30.62
CA ASN A 682 -20.19 35.47 30.91
C ASN A 682 -19.83 36.45 29.76
N GLU A 683 -19.58 35.98 28.53
CA GLU A 683 -19.42 36.84 27.35
C GLU A 683 -20.73 36.98 26.56
N ASN A 684 -21.25 38.20 26.41
CA ASN A 684 -22.41 38.50 25.56
C ASN A 684 -21.98 39.04 24.19
N SER A 685 -21.33 38.20 23.39
CA SER A 685 -20.99 38.51 21.99
C SER A 685 -22.05 37.95 21.04
N LYS A 686 -22.30 38.60 19.90
CA LYS A 686 -23.02 38.02 18.75
C LYS A 686 -22.16 37.94 17.49
N LYS A 687 -20.86 38.28 17.61
CA LYS A 687 -19.94 38.44 16.47
C LYS A 687 -19.59 37.08 15.86
N TRP A 688 -19.73 36.97 14.55
CA TRP A 688 -19.16 35.90 13.75
C TRP A 688 -17.90 36.41 13.05
N HIS A 689 -16.88 35.57 12.97
CA HIS A 689 -15.63 35.89 12.31
C HIS A 689 -15.60 35.19 10.96
N SER A 690 -15.51 35.95 9.88
CA SER A 690 -15.53 35.41 8.53
C SER A 690 -14.23 35.70 7.80
N SER A 691 -13.73 34.69 7.07
CA SER A 691 -12.59 34.81 6.17
C SER A 691 -12.95 34.30 4.78
N TYR A 692 -12.31 34.87 3.77
CA TYR A 692 -12.47 34.44 2.39
C TYR A 692 -11.13 34.45 1.69
N GLY A 693 -11.02 33.79 0.54
CA GLY A 693 -9.77 33.78 -0.18
C GLY A 693 -9.74 32.81 -1.33
N GLY A 694 -8.54 32.56 -1.84
CA GLY A 694 -8.35 31.68 -2.97
C GLY A 694 -6.88 31.39 -3.24
N GLY A 695 -6.65 30.56 -4.24
CA GLY A 695 -5.31 30.11 -4.56
C GLY A 695 -5.24 29.20 -5.76
N ILE A 696 -4.05 28.67 -5.97
CA ILE A 696 -3.75 27.70 -7.02
C ILE A 696 -3.37 26.37 -6.40
N TYR A 697 -3.66 25.29 -7.11
CA TYR A 697 -3.16 23.97 -6.78
C TYR A 697 -2.62 23.25 -8.02
N TYR A 698 -1.66 22.37 -7.78
CA TYR A 698 -1.05 21.52 -8.79
C TYR A 698 -0.82 20.11 -8.23
N ILE A 699 -1.27 19.10 -8.96
CA ILE A 699 -1.25 17.70 -8.52
C ILE A 699 -0.50 16.87 -9.57
N PRO A 700 0.84 16.75 -9.47
CA PRO A 700 1.62 15.89 -10.34
C PRO A 700 1.32 14.40 -10.09
N TYR A 701 1.01 13.66 -11.15
CA TYR A 701 0.75 12.22 -11.14
C TYR A 701 -0.30 11.71 -10.12
N ASP A 702 -1.16 12.58 -9.59
CA ASP A 702 -2.02 12.24 -8.44
C ASP A 702 -1.25 11.68 -7.23
N LEU A 703 0.03 12.05 -7.04
CA LEU A 703 0.89 11.52 -5.97
C LEU A 703 1.11 12.49 -4.80
N ILE A 704 1.20 13.78 -5.11
CA ILE A 704 1.53 14.87 -4.19
C ILE A 704 0.65 16.06 -4.58
N MET A 705 0.30 16.90 -3.61
CA MET A 705 -0.38 18.16 -3.86
C MET A 705 0.55 19.32 -3.52
N ILE A 706 0.59 20.30 -4.43
CA ILE A 706 1.23 21.59 -4.28
C ILE A 706 0.11 22.63 -4.26
N SER A 707 0.08 23.49 -3.24
CA SER A 707 -0.90 24.57 -3.17
C SER A 707 -0.31 25.87 -2.63
N ALA A 708 -0.82 26.98 -3.13
CA ALA A 708 -0.53 28.32 -2.65
C ALA A 708 -1.84 29.09 -2.52
N THR A 709 -2.15 29.60 -1.33
CA THR A 709 -3.43 30.24 -1.02
C THR A 709 -3.23 31.54 -0.25
N MET A 710 -4.09 32.52 -0.52
CA MET A 710 -4.21 33.77 0.23
C MET A 710 -5.57 33.82 0.92
N GLY A 711 -5.58 34.03 2.23
CA GLY A 711 -6.79 34.27 3.02
C GLY A 711 -6.88 35.72 3.47
N PHE A 712 -8.09 36.27 3.46
CA PHE A 712 -8.41 37.65 3.83
C PHE A 712 -9.43 37.64 4.96
N SER A 713 -9.30 38.57 5.90
CA SER A 713 -10.28 38.84 6.95
C SER A 713 -10.37 40.34 7.23
N GLY A 714 -11.26 40.73 8.15
CA GLY A 714 -11.32 42.11 8.64
C GLY A 714 -10.13 42.53 9.52
N GLU A 715 -9.21 41.61 9.83
CA GLU A 715 -8.01 41.90 10.63
C GLU A 715 -6.73 41.83 9.77
N GLU A 716 -6.58 40.81 8.92
CA GLU A 716 -5.30 40.54 8.25
C GLU A 716 -5.42 39.74 6.93
N ASN A 717 -4.31 39.67 6.20
CA ASN A 717 -4.14 38.89 4.96
C ASN A 717 -3.00 37.86 5.13
N LEU A 718 -3.30 36.58 4.99
CA LEU A 718 -2.35 35.49 5.27
C LEU A 718 -2.08 34.62 4.05
N PHE A 719 -0.79 34.45 3.75
CA PHE A 719 -0.28 33.56 2.71
C PHE A 719 0.13 32.19 3.28
N ASN A 720 -0.22 31.12 2.57
CA ASN A 720 0.17 29.76 2.88
C ASN A 720 0.59 29.01 1.61
N PHE A 721 1.71 28.27 1.69
CA PHE A 721 2.24 27.39 0.67
C PHE A 721 2.50 26.00 1.25
N THR A 722 2.07 24.95 0.55
CA THR A 722 2.24 23.57 1.00
C THR A 722 2.66 22.65 -0.15
N LEU A 723 3.69 21.83 0.07
CA LEU A 723 4.09 20.70 -0.75
C LEU A 723 4.03 19.43 0.11
N GLY A 724 3.06 18.55 -0.16
CA GLY A 724 2.93 17.31 0.60
C GLY A 724 1.66 16.52 0.29
N THR A 725 1.37 15.52 1.12
CA THR A 725 0.18 14.65 0.98
C THR A 725 -1.02 15.12 1.81
N LYS A 726 -0.95 16.29 2.47
CA LYS A 726 -2.03 16.87 3.29
C LYS A 726 -2.09 18.40 3.10
N PHE A 727 -3.29 18.97 3.12
CA PHE A 727 -3.51 20.41 3.23
C PHE A 727 -3.03 20.93 4.60
N ASN A 728 -2.40 22.10 4.62
CA ASN A 728 -1.96 22.86 5.80
C ASN A 728 -0.92 22.15 6.68
N LEU A 729 0.35 22.19 6.25
CA LEU A 729 1.48 21.93 7.15
C LEU A 729 1.57 23.07 8.16
N THR A 730 1.20 22.80 9.41
CA THR A 730 1.27 23.73 10.54
C THR A 730 1.70 23.00 11.80
N PHE A 731 2.29 23.74 12.74
CA PHE A 731 2.64 23.22 14.07
C PHE A 731 1.41 22.90 14.92
#